data_AF-A0A9D6BLN2-F1
#
_entry.id   AF-A0A9D6BLN2-F1
#
_cell.length_a   1.000
_cell.length_b   1.000
_cell.length_c   1.000
_cell.angle_alpha   90.00
_cell.angle_beta   90.00
_cell.angle_gamma   90.00
#
_symmetry.space_group_name_H-M   'P 1'
#
loop_
_entity.id
_entity.type
_entity.pdbx_description
1 polymer ?
#
loop_
_entity_poly.entity_id
_entity_poly.type
_entity_poly.pdbx_seq_one_letter_code
_entity_poly.pdbx_strand_id
1 'polypeptide(L)'
;MTARTLPLEMDFPSDDAAPTLRPLVDKIPLIPERTTLHGRLTARRLYRFYALLGAVFLIGIAPLLLGMSAQWKAFGLGLIFPGAGFLYAGHAVGIIGAVVSVIAFAVIMFIWWARGVILGPPAVMVGTALLSAAWIGGRTGVSWMEWAIPGAVLALHGWLALGRRTAFAAAKARGAELNAILAKTQPVMRDGPIEAAPEMPPSQVAEFRRMLDLALQPVDSWNGFSTEDTWQDGALRYQICTMSWNLALGQYTRTPAFHGYLNTAQENLIRKHIDRKTWNYWYWESLWGNFRVEKNPVTTDNIMLSGFLGVSLGLFETASGTSPFAAPGSLTFSWDEKTAFPYSHATMLDEVVKNFKRYDLGWFPCEPRWIYSMCNLVGRTSLSLHDARHGTDYIAQVGDRFDRTMEEEMMMADGRIKVCTSSPFGFQVPSLSGLFGETWGVRFMTPYDPAGAERLWEVMKQDFMSVKPDGSLDFRLLPLGWDTRKPADFSRWPELNPLMVTLWAALEMGDDPIVEATMKAIDQRSGEGVAASQAWGGRNTIRDMVNRGLPDAWARGPILSDAAYPDVIVGRAVTDGVALELVLHPGAGDIQSQISLDRLVPGRSYRIIETDDRFTAGMDGKARLTVALAGRTPLTIVPVA
;
A
#
# COMPACT_ATOMS: atom_id res chain seq x y z
N MET A 1 -35.26 -13.02 72.60
CA MET A 1 -36.14 -12.69 71.46
C MET A 1 -35.63 -11.39 70.84
N THR A 2 -34.51 -11.39 70.11
CA THR A 2 -34.38 -11.61 68.65
C THR A 2 -35.39 -10.84 67.81
N ALA A 3 -35.04 -9.61 67.41
CA ALA A 3 -35.54 -8.97 66.21
C ALA A 3 -34.36 -8.79 65.26
N ARG A 4 -34.34 -9.59 64.19
CA ARG A 4 -33.42 -9.49 63.05
C ARG A 4 -33.88 -8.33 62.17
N THR A 5 -33.01 -7.37 61.91
CA THR A 5 -33.09 -6.49 60.75
C THR A 5 -31.92 -6.82 59.84
N LEU A 6 -32.21 -7.45 58.70
CA LEU A 6 -31.28 -7.66 57.59
C LEU A 6 -31.16 -6.35 56.83
N PRO A 7 -29.96 -5.78 56.63
CA PRO A 7 -29.73 -4.86 55.53
C PRO A 7 -29.55 -5.68 54.24
N LEU A 8 -30.43 -5.45 53.27
CA LEU A 8 -30.21 -5.81 51.87
C LEU A 8 -29.14 -4.84 51.33
N GLU A 9 -27.86 -5.21 51.45
CA GLU A 9 -26.83 -4.69 50.56
C GLU A 9 -27.05 -5.37 49.20
N MET A 10 -27.62 -4.62 48.26
CA MET A 10 -27.49 -4.94 46.85
C MET A 10 -26.07 -4.56 46.44
N ASP A 11 -25.20 -5.57 46.34
CA ASP A 11 -23.94 -5.46 45.59
C ASP A 11 -24.29 -5.06 44.15
N PHE A 12 -24.12 -3.78 43.84
CA PHE A 12 -23.89 -3.38 42.46
C PHE A 12 -22.48 -3.86 42.13
N PRO A 13 -22.27 -4.70 41.09
CA PRO A 13 -20.92 -4.98 40.63
C PRO A 13 -20.27 -3.65 40.23
N SER A 14 -19.26 -3.24 40.99
CA SER A 14 -18.41 -2.11 40.65
C SER A 14 -17.63 -2.46 39.38
N ASP A 15 -17.64 -1.52 38.42
CA ASP A 15 -16.84 -1.45 37.20
C ASP A 15 -16.22 -2.79 36.77
N ASP A 16 -16.90 -3.49 35.86
CA ASP A 16 -16.29 -4.54 35.05
C ASP A 16 -15.04 -3.94 34.37
N ALA A 17 -13.88 -4.19 34.97
CA ALA A 17 -12.60 -4.00 34.30
C ALA A 17 -12.67 -4.87 33.04
N ALA A 18 -12.78 -4.21 31.88
CA ALA A 18 -12.79 -4.88 30.58
C ALA A 18 -11.69 -5.96 30.58
N PRO A 19 -11.99 -7.21 30.18
CA PRO A 19 -11.02 -8.29 30.24
C PRO A 19 -9.75 -7.83 29.52
N THR A 20 -8.62 -7.86 30.23
CA THR A 20 -7.34 -7.45 29.68
C THR A 20 -7.00 -8.40 28.52
N LEU A 21 -7.16 -7.91 27.30
CA LEU A 21 -6.91 -8.68 26.09
C LEU A 21 -5.48 -9.23 26.11
N ARG A 22 -5.29 -10.46 25.63
CA ARG A 22 -3.98 -11.12 25.64
C ARG A 22 -3.05 -10.48 24.60
N PRO A 23 -1.76 -10.27 24.88
CA PRO A 23 -0.80 -9.88 23.85
C PRO A 23 -0.73 -10.92 22.71
N LEU A 24 -0.73 -10.46 21.46
CA LEU A 24 -0.53 -11.33 20.28
C LEU A 24 0.91 -11.80 20.11
N VAL A 25 1.85 -11.01 20.64
CA VAL A 25 3.28 -11.28 20.63
C VAL A 25 3.75 -11.17 22.08
N ASP A 26 4.56 -12.10 22.55
CA ASP A 26 5.04 -12.11 23.94
C ASP A 26 6.08 -10.99 24.18
N LYS A 27 6.94 -10.74 23.19
CA LYS A 27 7.98 -9.71 23.24
C LYS A 27 8.33 -9.21 21.84
N ILE A 28 8.56 -7.90 21.71
CA ILE A 28 9.02 -7.32 20.45
C ILE A 28 10.41 -7.87 20.09
N PRO A 29 10.60 -8.45 18.89
CA PRO A 29 11.90 -8.97 18.50
C PRO A 29 12.91 -7.83 18.36
N LEU A 30 14.16 -8.09 18.74
CA LEU A 30 15.23 -7.13 18.59
C LEU A 30 15.64 -6.98 17.11
N ILE A 31 16.31 -5.87 16.81
CA ILE A 31 16.97 -5.62 15.54
C ILE A 31 18.24 -6.50 15.49
N PRO A 32 18.38 -7.38 14.49
CA PRO A 32 19.57 -8.21 14.32
C PRO A 32 20.82 -7.39 14.09
N GLU A 33 21.95 -7.81 14.66
CA GLU A 33 23.23 -7.12 14.47
C GLU A 33 23.71 -7.21 13.02
N ARG A 34 24.10 -6.07 12.45
CA ARG A 34 24.66 -5.98 11.09
C ARG A 34 26.17 -5.80 11.10
N THR A 35 26.89 -6.78 10.56
CA THR A 35 28.35 -6.69 10.37
C THR A 35 28.73 -5.99 9.07
N THR A 36 27.88 -6.08 8.04
CA THR A 36 28.11 -5.48 6.72
C THR A 36 27.05 -4.43 6.36
N LEU A 37 27.46 -3.46 5.53
CA LEU A 37 26.57 -2.39 5.03
C LEU A 37 25.37 -2.93 4.26
N HIS A 38 25.57 -4.01 3.52
CA HIS A 38 24.58 -4.62 2.66
C HIS A 38 24.64 -6.14 2.80
N GLY A 39 23.50 -6.80 2.58
CA GLY A 39 23.44 -8.25 2.40
C GLY A 39 24.24 -8.70 1.17
N ARG A 40 24.48 -10.00 1.07
CA ARG A 40 25.39 -10.59 0.09
C ARG A 40 24.93 -10.34 -1.35
N LEU A 41 23.63 -10.42 -1.62
CA LEU A 41 23.07 -10.21 -2.96
C LEU A 41 23.18 -8.75 -3.36
N THR A 42 22.79 -7.82 -2.49
CA THR A 42 22.89 -6.38 -2.73
C THR A 42 24.35 -5.96 -2.91
N ALA A 43 25.26 -6.45 -2.06
CA ALA A 43 26.69 -6.16 -2.17
C ALA A 43 27.26 -6.62 -3.51
N ARG A 44 26.95 -7.85 -3.97
CA ARG A 44 27.41 -8.36 -5.28
C ARG A 44 26.96 -7.48 -6.45
N ARG A 45 25.73 -6.97 -6.42
CA ARG A 45 25.21 -6.05 -7.45
C ARG A 45 25.94 -4.72 -7.45
N LEU A 46 26.13 -4.13 -6.27
CA LEU A 46 26.85 -2.88 -6.12
C LEU A 46 28.32 -3.01 -6.55
N TYR A 47 28.98 -4.12 -6.23
CA TYR A 47 30.34 -4.39 -6.70
C TYR A 47 30.40 -4.45 -8.23
N ARG A 48 29.48 -5.17 -8.87
CA ARG A 48 29.40 -5.23 -10.34
C ARG A 48 29.14 -3.85 -10.96
N PHE A 49 28.22 -3.09 -10.37
CA PHE A 49 27.93 -1.74 -10.83
C PHE A 49 29.15 -0.83 -10.73
N TYR A 50 29.83 -0.80 -9.57
CA TYR A 50 31.01 0.05 -9.38
C TYR A 50 32.20 -0.42 -10.21
N ALA A 51 32.35 -1.72 -10.47
CA ALA A 51 33.34 -2.24 -11.41
C ALA A 51 33.07 -1.76 -12.85
N LEU A 52 31.81 -1.80 -13.29
CA LEU A 52 31.42 -1.27 -14.61
C LEU A 52 31.66 0.24 -14.69
N LEU A 53 31.29 0.99 -13.66
CA LEU A 53 31.54 2.43 -13.60
C LEU A 53 33.04 2.74 -13.62
N GLY A 54 33.85 1.94 -12.92
CA GLY A 54 35.31 2.01 -12.99
C GLY A 54 35.86 1.74 -14.39
N ALA A 55 35.31 0.76 -15.11
CA ALA A 55 35.69 0.50 -16.49
C ALA A 55 35.32 1.67 -17.43
N VAL A 56 34.11 2.23 -17.29
CA VAL A 56 33.69 3.44 -18.04
C VAL A 56 34.60 4.62 -17.74
N PHE A 57 34.99 4.80 -16.48
CA PHE A 57 35.94 5.84 -16.07
C PHE A 57 37.32 5.65 -16.73
N LEU A 58 37.85 4.43 -16.76
CA LEU A 58 39.12 4.12 -17.44
C LEU A 58 39.03 4.35 -18.95
N ILE A 59 37.92 3.97 -19.58
CA ILE A 59 37.65 4.26 -21.00
C ILE A 59 37.61 5.77 -21.23
N GLY A 60 36.95 6.53 -20.35
CA GLY A 60 36.87 7.98 -20.44
C GLY A 60 38.22 8.69 -20.29
N ILE A 61 39.14 8.13 -19.51
CA ILE A 61 40.50 8.67 -19.33
C ILE A 61 41.48 8.21 -20.42
N ALA A 62 41.22 7.09 -21.10
CA ALA A 62 42.14 6.56 -22.11
C ALA A 62 42.56 7.58 -23.20
N PRO A 63 41.67 8.42 -23.76
CA PRO A 63 42.06 9.47 -24.70
C PRO A 63 43.11 10.45 -24.16
N LEU A 64 43.07 10.69 -22.85
CA LEU A 64 44.01 11.57 -22.18
C LEU A 64 45.40 10.92 -22.06
N LEU A 65 45.44 9.67 -21.59
CA LEU A 65 46.68 8.92 -21.39
C LEU A 65 47.37 8.58 -22.72
N LEU A 66 46.58 8.37 -23.77
CA LEU A 66 47.08 8.06 -25.12
C LEU A 66 47.42 9.31 -25.95
N GLY A 67 47.28 10.51 -25.38
CA GLY A 67 47.60 11.76 -26.09
C GLY A 67 46.73 11.99 -27.34
N MET A 68 45.47 11.55 -27.31
CA MET A 68 44.55 11.67 -28.45
C MET A 68 44.09 13.12 -28.67
N SER A 69 43.38 13.36 -29.78
CA SER A 69 42.88 14.69 -30.13
C SER A 69 41.92 15.27 -29.07
N ALA A 70 41.76 16.60 -29.08
CA ALA A 70 40.85 17.30 -28.18
C ALA A 70 39.40 16.79 -28.27
N GLN A 71 38.97 16.32 -29.45
CA GLN A 71 37.64 15.70 -29.63
C GLN A 71 37.50 14.40 -28.83
N TRP A 72 38.49 13.51 -28.89
CA TRP A 72 38.49 12.26 -28.12
C TRP A 72 38.60 12.51 -26.63
N LYS A 73 39.39 13.51 -26.21
CA LYS A 73 39.46 13.95 -24.81
C LYS A 73 38.11 14.48 -24.30
N ALA A 74 37.44 15.34 -25.06
CA ALA A 74 36.11 15.85 -24.72
C ALA A 74 35.08 14.72 -24.60
N PHE A 75 35.06 13.79 -25.57
CA PHE A 75 34.20 12.61 -25.53
C PHE A 75 34.46 11.77 -24.27
N GLY A 76 35.72 11.42 -24.01
CA GLY A 76 36.12 10.60 -22.86
C GLY A 76 35.75 11.24 -21.53
N LEU A 77 36.02 12.54 -21.36
CA LEU A 77 35.61 13.29 -20.16
C LEU A 77 34.09 13.35 -20.02
N GLY A 78 33.35 13.49 -21.12
CA GLY A 78 31.88 13.46 -21.13
C GLY A 78 31.27 12.11 -20.70
N LEU A 79 31.99 11.00 -20.90
CA LEU A 79 31.58 9.68 -20.38
C LEU A 79 31.78 9.54 -18.86
N ILE A 80 32.67 10.34 -18.27
CA ILE A 80 32.98 10.28 -16.83
C ILE A 80 31.93 11.01 -16.01
N PHE A 81 31.45 12.16 -16.49
CA PHE A 81 30.47 12.99 -15.79
C PHE A 81 29.62 13.80 -16.79
N PRO A 82 28.30 13.93 -16.56
CA PRO A 82 27.43 14.69 -17.46
C PRO A 82 27.92 16.13 -17.64
N GLY A 83 28.17 16.53 -18.88
CA GLY A 83 28.64 17.88 -19.21
C GLY A 83 30.15 18.12 -19.07
N ALA A 84 30.93 17.15 -18.58
CA ALA A 84 32.37 17.33 -18.39
C ALA A 84 33.15 17.58 -19.69
N GLY A 85 32.74 16.97 -20.81
CA GLY A 85 33.32 17.27 -22.12
C GLY A 85 33.12 18.74 -22.55
N PHE A 86 31.99 19.35 -22.19
CA PHE A 86 31.74 20.78 -22.44
C PHE A 86 32.56 21.69 -21.50
N LEU A 87 32.78 21.28 -20.24
CA LEU A 87 33.70 21.98 -19.34
C LEU A 87 35.12 21.99 -19.89
N TYR A 88 35.59 20.87 -20.44
CA TYR A 88 36.88 20.79 -21.13
C TYR A 88 36.93 21.65 -22.38
N ALA A 89 35.85 21.72 -23.17
CA ALA A 89 35.79 22.59 -24.35
C ALA A 89 35.84 24.09 -24.01
N GLY A 90 35.50 24.47 -22.76
CA GLY A 90 35.64 25.83 -22.25
C GLY A 90 34.69 26.86 -22.88
N HIS A 91 34.96 28.13 -22.61
CA HIS A 91 34.14 29.29 -23.03
C HIS A 91 32.72 29.33 -22.44
N ALA A 92 32.02 30.46 -22.63
CA ALA A 92 30.66 30.64 -22.12
C ALA A 92 29.69 29.55 -22.63
N VAL A 93 29.82 29.13 -23.89
CA VAL A 93 28.97 28.08 -24.48
C VAL A 93 29.26 26.71 -23.87
N GLY A 94 30.52 26.39 -23.54
CA GLY A 94 30.85 25.14 -22.84
C GLY A 94 30.32 25.10 -21.42
N ILE A 95 30.35 26.21 -20.69
CA ILE A 95 29.74 26.28 -19.34
C ILE A 95 28.23 26.06 -19.42
N ILE A 96 27.55 26.73 -20.35
CA ILE A 96 26.11 26.55 -20.58
C ILE A 96 25.81 25.10 -20.96
N GLY A 97 26.57 24.53 -21.91
CA GLY A 97 26.42 23.14 -22.34
C GLY A 97 26.61 22.14 -21.19
N ALA A 98 27.54 22.40 -20.28
CA ALA A 98 27.74 21.59 -19.09
C ALA A 98 26.55 21.65 -18.12
N VAL A 99 26.07 22.86 -17.82
CA VAL A 99 24.89 23.06 -16.95
C VAL A 99 23.66 22.38 -17.54
N VAL A 100 23.40 22.56 -18.84
CA VAL A 100 22.28 21.92 -19.54
C VAL A 100 22.42 20.39 -19.51
N SER A 101 23.63 19.86 -19.67
CA SER A 101 23.88 18.42 -19.59
C SER A 101 23.59 17.86 -18.20
N VAL A 102 23.98 18.56 -17.13
CA VAL A 102 23.69 18.17 -15.75
C VAL A 102 22.19 18.21 -15.48
N ILE A 103 21.48 19.25 -15.94
CA ILE A 103 20.02 19.35 -15.81
C ILE A 103 19.32 18.22 -16.56
N ALA A 104 19.71 17.97 -17.81
CA ALA A 104 19.17 16.87 -18.61
C ALA A 104 19.42 15.51 -17.94
N PHE A 105 20.60 15.32 -17.34
CA PHE A 105 20.93 14.11 -16.60
C PHE A 105 20.08 13.97 -15.33
N ALA A 106 19.86 15.06 -14.58
CA ALA A 106 18.98 15.05 -13.40
C ALA A 106 17.52 14.71 -13.78
N VAL A 107 17.01 15.29 -14.86
CA VAL A 107 15.65 15.02 -15.37
C VAL A 107 15.50 13.56 -15.80
N ILE A 108 16.46 13.03 -16.58
CA ILE A 108 16.35 11.63 -17.03
C ILE A 108 16.55 10.63 -15.90
N MET A 109 17.32 10.97 -14.87
CA MET A 109 17.43 10.16 -13.64
C MET A 109 16.09 10.06 -12.92
N PHE A 110 15.34 11.17 -12.83
CA PHE A 110 13.98 11.15 -12.29
C PHE A 110 13.03 10.28 -13.14
N ILE A 111 13.08 10.41 -14.47
CA ILE A 111 12.25 9.60 -15.39
C ILE A 111 12.61 8.11 -15.31
N TRP A 112 13.90 7.77 -15.21
CA TRP A 112 14.36 6.39 -15.04
C TRP A 112 13.83 5.77 -13.76
N TRP A 113 13.90 6.51 -12.65
CA TRP A 113 13.32 6.05 -11.40
C TRP A 113 11.79 5.92 -11.50
N ALA A 114 11.10 6.96 -11.95
CA ALA A 114 9.64 7.02 -11.93
C ALA A 114 8.96 6.07 -12.94
N ARG A 115 9.64 5.71 -14.05
CA ARG A 115 9.04 4.95 -15.15
C ARG A 115 9.85 3.74 -15.60
N GLY A 116 11.00 3.45 -14.97
CA GLY A 116 11.84 2.31 -15.35
C GLY A 116 12.62 2.47 -16.66
N VAL A 117 12.80 3.68 -17.21
CA VAL A 117 13.52 3.93 -18.49
C VAL A 117 15.04 3.72 -18.33
N ILE A 118 15.49 2.46 -18.36
CA ILE A 118 16.85 2.07 -17.96
C ILE A 118 17.97 2.62 -18.86
N LEU A 119 17.69 2.85 -20.15
CA LEU A 119 18.66 3.46 -21.08
C LEU A 119 18.72 4.98 -21.02
N GLY A 120 17.81 5.63 -20.28
CA GLY A 120 17.74 7.09 -20.24
C GLY A 120 19.06 7.73 -19.78
N PRO A 121 19.54 7.41 -18.56
CA PRO A 121 20.79 7.97 -18.03
C PRO A 121 22.02 7.75 -18.94
N PRO A 122 22.33 6.52 -19.42
CA PRO A 122 23.47 6.32 -20.30
C PRO A 122 23.28 7.01 -21.67
N ALA A 123 22.06 7.10 -22.21
CA ALA A 123 21.81 7.80 -23.47
C ALA A 123 22.09 9.31 -23.36
N VAL A 124 21.67 9.96 -22.27
CA VAL A 124 21.98 11.38 -22.03
C VAL A 124 23.49 11.57 -21.81
N MET A 125 24.13 10.67 -21.08
CA MET A 125 25.58 10.75 -20.83
C MET A 125 26.38 10.62 -22.15
N VAL A 126 26.10 9.60 -22.96
CA VAL A 126 26.77 9.40 -24.26
C VAL A 126 26.40 10.51 -25.24
N GLY A 127 25.13 10.94 -25.30
CA GLY A 127 24.68 12.01 -26.17
C GLY A 127 25.37 13.34 -25.88
N THR A 128 25.46 13.73 -24.61
CA THR A 128 26.17 14.96 -24.20
C THR A 128 27.68 14.86 -24.44
N ALA A 129 28.27 13.67 -24.25
CA ALA A 129 29.67 13.42 -24.61
C ALA A 129 29.94 13.60 -26.11
N LEU A 130 29.11 13.03 -26.98
CA LEU A 130 29.21 13.17 -28.44
C LEU A 130 29.04 14.63 -28.88
N LEU A 131 28.05 15.34 -28.33
CA LEU A 131 27.82 16.75 -28.64
C LEU A 131 29.01 17.63 -28.25
N SER A 132 29.61 17.38 -27.08
CA SER A 132 30.80 18.12 -26.65
C SER A 132 32.04 17.84 -27.52
N ALA A 133 32.19 16.60 -27.99
CA ALA A 133 33.26 16.19 -28.90
C ALA A 133 33.11 16.80 -30.30
N ALA A 134 31.88 16.91 -30.79
CA ALA A 134 31.58 17.63 -32.02
C ALA A 134 31.86 19.14 -31.87
N TRP A 135 31.44 19.73 -30.74
CA TRP A 135 31.60 21.16 -30.47
C TRP A 135 33.04 21.65 -30.41
N ILE A 136 33.94 20.84 -29.85
CA ILE A 136 35.36 21.19 -29.73
C ILE A 136 36.14 21.00 -31.05
N GLY A 137 35.52 20.48 -32.12
CA GLY A 137 36.19 20.19 -33.38
C GLY A 137 37.03 21.37 -33.90
N GLY A 138 38.34 21.12 -34.10
CA GLY A 138 39.30 22.14 -34.55
C GLY A 138 39.77 23.14 -33.49
N ARG A 139 39.36 23.00 -32.22
CA ARG A 139 39.75 23.88 -31.09
C ARG A 139 40.61 23.13 -30.07
N THR A 140 41.36 23.88 -29.27
CA THR A 140 42.08 23.35 -28.10
C THR A 140 41.19 23.39 -26.85
N GLY A 141 41.22 22.35 -26.02
CA GLY A 141 40.52 22.35 -24.74
C GLY A 141 41.30 23.05 -23.63
N VAL A 142 40.66 23.19 -22.47
CA VAL A 142 41.23 23.77 -21.25
C VAL A 142 42.12 22.72 -20.57
N SER A 143 43.44 22.86 -20.69
CA SER A 143 44.41 21.81 -20.30
C SER A 143 44.33 21.33 -18.85
N TRP A 144 44.05 22.21 -17.88
CA TRP A 144 43.95 21.79 -16.48
C TRP A 144 42.69 20.94 -16.18
N MET A 145 41.64 21.06 -17.01
CA MET A 145 40.41 20.26 -16.87
C MET A 145 40.66 18.77 -17.14
N GLU A 146 41.72 18.45 -17.88
CA GLU A 146 42.14 17.07 -18.18
C GLU A 146 42.35 16.24 -16.90
N TRP A 147 42.86 16.86 -15.84
CA TRP A 147 43.12 16.20 -14.56
C TRP A 147 42.13 16.59 -13.47
N ALA A 148 41.61 17.83 -13.51
CA ALA A 148 40.65 18.28 -12.50
C ALA A 148 39.32 17.53 -12.57
N ILE A 149 38.81 17.20 -13.76
CA ILE A 149 37.54 16.47 -13.89
C ILE A 149 37.67 15.04 -13.32
N PRO A 150 38.62 14.19 -13.76
CA PRO A 150 38.83 12.88 -13.15
C PRO A 150 39.08 12.94 -11.64
N GLY A 151 39.92 13.88 -11.20
CA GLY A 151 40.24 14.09 -9.78
C GLY A 151 39.00 14.44 -8.96
N ALA A 152 38.17 15.37 -9.44
CA ALA A 152 36.92 15.77 -8.79
C ALA A 152 35.90 14.61 -8.71
N VAL A 153 35.80 13.80 -9.76
CA VAL A 153 34.87 12.66 -9.80
C VAL A 153 35.32 11.54 -8.85
N LEU A 154 36.62 11.25 -8.77
CA LEU A 154 37.17 10.33 -7.77
C LEU A 154 36.97 10.85 -6.34
N ALA A 155 37.22 12.14 -6.11
CA ALA A 155 36.98 12.78 -4.82
C ALA A 155 35.50 12.71 -4.41
N LEU A 156 34.57 12.98 -5.34
CA LEU A 156 33.13 12.85 -5.11
C LEU A 156 32.74 11.42 -4.72
N HIS A 157 33.22 10.40 -5.45
CA HIS A 157 32.94 9.01 -5.13
C HIS A 157 33.55 8.57 -3.79
N GLY A 158 34.75 9.05 -3.47
CA GLY A 158 35.39 8.85 -2.16
C GLY A 158 34.58 9.47 -1.02
N TRP A 159 34.12 10.71 -1.21
CA TRP A 159 33.25 11.40 -0.26
C TRP A 159 31.92 10.67 -0.05
N LEU A 160 31.25 10.24 -1.13
CA LEU A 160 30.02 9.44 -1.07
C LEU A 160 30.25 8.09 -0.36
N ALA A 161 31.38 7.43 -0.61
CA ALA A 161 31.74 6.18 0.05
C ALA A 161 31.98 6.37 1.56
N LEU A 162 32.64 7.46 1.95
CA LEU A 162 32.81 7.82 3.36
C LEU A 162 31.46 8.12 4.01
N GLY A 163 30.61 8.91 3.35
CA GLY A 163 29.25 9.22 3.81
C GLY A 163 28.39 7.97 4.04
N ARG A 164 28.49 6.96 3.16
CA ARG A 164 27.81 5.67 3.36
C ARG A 164 28.35 4.90 4.57
N ARG A 165 29.66 4.91 4.79
CA ARG A 165 30.27 4.25 5.96
C ARG A 165 29.89 4.94 7.26
N THR A 166 29.87 6.26 7.30
CA THR A 166 29.45 7.02 8.48
C THR A 166 27.97 6.85 8.76
N ALA A 167 27.11 6.91 7.73
CA ALA A 167 25.67 6.65 7.86
C ALA A 167 25.39 5.24 8.39
N PHE A 168 26.16 4.22 7.95
CA PHE A 168 26.02 2.87 8.48
C PHE A 168 26.47 2.72 9.92
N ALA A 169 27.59 3.35 10.30
CA ALA A 169 28.02 3.38 11.69
C ALA A 169 26.96 4.04 12.59
N ALA A 170 26.37 5.16 12.14
CA ALA A 170 25.27 5.82 12.82
C ALA A 170 24.03 4.94 12.91
N ALA A 171 23.63 4.27 11.83
CA ALA A 171 22.48 3.35 11.82
C ALA A 171 22.68 2.17 12.78
N LYS A 172 23.89 1.60 12.87
CA LYS A 172 24.19 0.56 13.86
C LYS A 172 24.10 1.08 15.29
N ALA A 173 24.64 2.27 15.56
CA ALA A 173 24.54 2.89 16.89
C ALA A 173 23.07 3.13 17.26
N ARG A 174 22.28 3.67 16.32
CA ARG A 174 20.83 3.83 16.47
C ARG A 174 20.10 2.51 16.71
N GLY A 175 20.44 1.45 15.96
CA GLY A 175 19.88 0.12 16.16
C GLY A 175 20.17 -0.46 17.56
N ALA A 176 21.36 -0.20 18.12
CA ALA A 176 21.69 -0.59 19.48
C ALA A 176 20.88 0.19 20.54
N GLU A 177 20.68 1.49 20.34
CA GLU A 177 19.80 2.32 21.19
C GLU A 177 18.35 1.82 21.13
N LEU A 178 17.83 1.58 19.92
CA LEU A 178 16.49 1.05 19.69
C LEU A 178 16.32 -0.32 20.33
N ASN A 179 17.31 -1.20 20.26
CA ASN A 179 17.26 -2.50 20.95
C ASN A 179 17.11 -2.37 22.48
N ALA A 180 17.69 -1.35 23.10
CA ALA A 180 17.50 -1.10 24.53
C ALA A 180 16.07 -0.65 24.87
N ILE A 181 15.39 0.02 23.93
CA ILE A 181 13.97 0.42 24.02
C ILE A 181 13.09 -0.80 23.76
N LEU A 182 13.25 -1.47 22.61
CA LEU A 182 12.49 -2.66 22.19
C LEU A 182 12.53 -3.78 23.24
N ALA A 183 13.66 -3.94 23.94
CA ALA A 183 13.79 -4.95 25.00
C ALA A 183 12.87 -4.70 26.22
N LYS A 184 12.41 -3.46 26.42
CA LYS A 184 11.59 -3.01 27.55
C LYS A 184 10.16 -2.66 27.14
N THR A 185 9.94 -2.32 25.88
CA THR A 185 8.62 -1.98 25.35
C THR A 185 7.72 -3.22 25.33
N GLN A 186 6.50 -3.06 25.81
CA GLN A 186 5.47 -4.09 25.68
C GLN A 186 4.86 -4.04 24.28
N PRO A 187 4.67 -5.20 23.61
CA PRO A 187 3.92 -5.28 22.35
C PRO A 187 2.57 -4.57 22.48
N VAL A 188 2.11 -3.89 21.44
CA VAL A 188 0.82 -3.16 21.44
C VAL A 188 -0.35 -4.02 20.96
N MET A 189 -0.09 -4.95 20.05
CA MET A 189 -1.10 -5.81 19.46
C MET A 189 -1.73 -6.73 20.50
N ARG A 190 -3.06 -6.81 20.47
CA ARG A 190 -3.86 -7.59 21.42
C ARG A 190 -4.77 -8.53 20.66
N ASP A 191 -4.91 -9.74 21.15
CA ASP A 191 -5.86 -10.71 20.64
C ASP A 191 -7.24 -10.45 21.26
N GLY A 192 -8.27 -10.34 20.43
CA GLY A 192 -9.63 -10.05 20.86
C GLY A 192 -10.68 -10.70 19.96
N PRO A 193 -11.95 -10.67 20.37
CA PRO A 193 -13.05 -11.15 19.53
C PRO A 193 -13.23 -10.27 18.29
N ILE A 194 -13.75 -10.86 17.22
CA ILE A 194 -14.21 -10.11 16.05
C ILE A 194 -15.60 -9.59 16.37
N GLU A 195 -15.73 -8.27 16.48
CA GLU A 195 -16.98 -7.57 16.77
C GLU A 195 -17.27 -6.54 15.69
N ALA A 196 -18.55 -6.35 15.39
CA ALA A 196 -18.96 -5.31 14.46
C ALA A 196 -18.87 -3.95 15.16
N ALA A 197 -18.13 -3.03 14.56
CA ALA A 197 -18.06 -1.63 14.97
C ALA A 197 -19.48 -1.00 14.99
N PRO A 198 -19.68 0.08 15.77
CA PRO A 198 -20.92 0.83 15.76
C PRO A 198 -21.33 1.30 14.35
N GLU A 199 -22.56 1.77 14.24
CA GLU A 199 -23.06 2.43 13.03
C GLU A 199 -22.09 3.49 12.50
N MET A 200 -21.98 3.59 11.17
CA MET A 200 -21.16 4.60 10.51
C MET A 200 -21.50 6.02 11.00
N PRO A 201 -20.53 6.83 11.46
CA PRO A 201 -20.74 8.24 11.72
C PRO A 201 -21.04 9.00 10.41
N PRO A 202 -21.65 10.19 10.47
CA PRO A 202 -22.07 10.94 9.28
C PRO A 202 -20.98 11.16 8.23
N SER A 203 -19.74 11.42 8.65
CA SER A 203 -18.62 11.60 7.71
C SER A 203 -18.23 10.31 6.98
N GLN A 204 -18.36 9.15 7.62
CA GLN A 204 -18.18 7.85 6.97
C GLN A 204 -19.35 7.55 6.02
N VAL A 205 -20.59 7.88 6.39
CA VAL A 205 -21.75 7.71 5.50
C VAL A 205 -21.57 8.55 4.21
N ALA A 206 -21.10 9.80 4.33
CA ALA A 206 -20.83 10.65 3.19
C ALA A 206 -19.74 10.07 2.27
N GLU A 207 -18.65 9.56 2.87
CA GLU A 207 -17.56 8.93 2.11
C GLU A 207 -17.97 7.59 1.49
N PHE A 208 -18.77 6.80 2.20
CA PHE A 208 -19.35 5.56 1.69
C PHE A 208 -20.17 5.84 0.43
N ARG A 209 -21.05 6.84 0.49
CA ARG A 209 -21.83 7.29 -0.65
C ARG A 209 -20.95 7.76 -1.80
N ARG A 210 -19.90 8.55 -1.54
CA ARG A 210 -18.94 8.97 -2.58
C ARG A 210 -18.32 7.77 -3.29
N MET A 211 -17.85 6.77 -2.53
CA MET A 211 -17.26 5.55 -3.11
C MET A 211 -18.30 4.74 -3.90
N LEU A 212 -19.53 4.62 -3.41
CA LEU A 212 -20.62 3.93 -4.09
C LEU A 212 -21.04 4.63 -5.39
N ASP A 213 -21.15 5.97 -5.38
CA ASP A 213 -21.45 6.78 -6.57
C ASP A 213 -20.39 6.61 -7.68
N LEU A 214 -19.14 6.32 -7.33
CA LEU A 214 -18.07 6.02 -8.28
C LEU A 214 -18.09 4.55 -8.74
N ALA A 215 -18.29 3.63 -7.79
CA ALA A 215 -18.22 2.19 -8.02
C ALA A 215 -19.43 1.62 -8.77
N LEU A 216 -20.63 2.15 -8.55
CA LEU A 216 -21.87 1.68 -9.16
C LEU A 216 -22.11 2.20 -10.58
N GLN A 217 -21.25 3.09 -11.08
CA GLN A 217 -21.29 3.49 -12.49
C GLN A 217 -21.02 2.29 -13.41
N PRO A 218 -21.49 2.33 -14.68
CA PRO A 218 -21.05 1.38 -15.69
C PRO A 218 -19.53 1.21 -15.68
N VAL A 219 -19.04 -0.02 -15.88
CA VAL A 219 -17.61 -0.36 -15.72
C VAL A 219 -16.71 0.51 -16.61
N ASP A 220 -17.16 0.87 -17.80
CA ASP A 220 -16.48 1.72 -18.78
C ASP A 220 -16.62 3.24 -18.53
N SER A 221 -17.45 3.66 -17.55
CA SER A 221 -17.58 5.06 -17.13
C SER A 221 -16.53 5.45 -16.09
N TRP A 222 -15.96 6.65 -16.25
CA TRP A 222 -14.90 7.19 -15.41
C TRP A 222 -15.23 8.56 -14.83
N ASN A 223 -16.51 8.92 -14.75
CA ASN A 223 -16.92 10.22 -14.23
C ASN A 223 -16.56 10.34 -12.74
N GLY A 224 -15.91 11.43 -12.36
CA GLY A 224 -15.42 11.66 -10.99
C GLY A 224 -14.07 11.02 -10.65
N PHE A 225 -13.51 10.18 -11.52
CA PHE A 225 -12.14 9.67 -11.36
C PHE A 225 -11.11 10.69 -11.86
N SER A 226 -9.97 10.80 -11.17
CA SER A 226 -8.84 11.57 -11.71
C SER A 226 -8.14 10.78 -12.80
N THR A 227 -7.88 11.42 -13.94
CA THR A 227 -7.20 10.81 -15.10
C THR A 227 -5.97 11.60 -15.56
N GLU A 228 -5.59 12.64 -14.80
CA GLU A 228 -4.46 13.52 -15.10
C GLU A 228 -3.11 12.83 -14.90
N ASP A 229 -3.06 11.83 -14.02
CA ASP A 229 -1.87 11.00 -13.76
C ASP A 229 -2.20 9.54 -14.09
N THR A 230 -1.43 8.95 -14.99
CA THR A 230 -1.55 7.52 -15.36
C THR A 230 -0.49 6.65 -14.68
N TRP A 231 0.59 7.23 -14.17
CA TRP A 231 1.83 6.50 -13.88
C TRP A 231 2.15 6.45 -12.40
N GLN A 232 1.78 7.47 -11.62
CA GLN A 232 2.20 7.59 -10.23
C GLN A 232 0.98 7.51 -9.29
N ASP A 233 1.10 8.15 -8.15
CA ASP A 233 0.19 8.07 -7.01
C ASP A 233 -1.25 8.49 -7.38
N GLY A 234 -1.44 9.35 -8.38
CA GLY A 234 -2.77 9.75 -8.86
C GLY A 234 -3.45 8.77 -9.83
N ALA A 235 -2.80 7.65 -10.16
CA ALA A 235 -3.31 6.72 -11.15
C ALA A 235 -4.59 5.99 -10.72
N LEU A 236 -5.41 5.64 -11.70
CA LEU A 236 -6.69 4.94 -11.51
C LEU A 236 -6.57 3.70 -10.61
N ARG A 237 -5.50 2.91 -10.78
CA ARG A 237 -5.28 1.68 -10.01
C ARG A 237 -5.20 1.91 -8.50
N TYR A 238 -4.63 3.03 -8.05
CA TYR A 238 -4.60 3.37 -6.63
C TYR A 238 -5.98 3.79 -6.13
N GLN A 239 -6.66 4.69 -6.86
CA GLN A 239 -8.03 5.13 -6.54
C GLN A 239 -8.99 3.93 -6.43
N ILE A 240 -8.91 2.99 -7.38
CA ILE A 240 -9.76 1.79 -7.40
C ILE A 240 -9.43 0.86 -6.22
N CYS A 241 -8.14 0.58 -5.96
CA CYS A 241 -7.76 -0.31 -4.88
C CYS A 241 -8.12 0.23 -3.50
N THR A 242 -7.84 1.51 -3.23
CA THR A 242 -8.18 2.10 -1.93
C THR A 242 -9.68 2.09 -1.69
N MET A 243 -10.49 2.45 -2.69
CA MET A 243 -11.96 2.33 -2.58
C MET A 243 -12.41 0.88 -2.39
N SER A 244 -11.85 -0.06 -3.17
CA SER A 244 -12.19 -1.48 -3.06
C SER A 244 -11.88 -2.03 -1.67
N TRP A 245 -10.72 -1.69 -1.10
CA TRP A 245 -10.35 -2.12 0.24
C TRP A 245 -11.21 -1.45 1.30
N ASN A 246 -11.47 -0.13 1.19
CA ASN A 246 -12.32 0.59 2.14
C ASN A 246 -13.75 0.03 2.17
N LEU A 247 -14.33 -0.29 1.01
CA LEU A 247 -15.66 -0.92 0.94
C LEU A 247 -15.65 -2.32 1.56
N ALA A 248 -14.63 -3.14 1.30
CA ALA A 248 -14.50 -4.47 1.91
C ALA A 248 -14.31 -4.39 3.43
N LEU A 249 -13.49 -3.46 3.91
CA LEU A 249 -13.27 -3.19 5.33
C LEU A 249 -14.54 -2.67 6.00
N GLY A 250 -15.28 -1.76 5.36
CA GLY A 250 -16.57 -1.28 5.84
C GLY A 250 -17.61 -2.41 5.92
N GLN A 251 -17.66 -3.27 4.91
CA GLN A 251 -18.49 -4.47 4.93
C GLN A 251 -18.12 -5.37 6.10
N TYR A 252 -16.85 -5.73 6.25
CA TYR A 252 -16.41 -6.64 7.31
C TYR A 252 -16.65 -6.07 8.72
N THR A 253 -16.41 -4.77 8.92
CA THR A 253 -16.44 -4.17 10.26
C THR A 253 -17.79 -3.63 10.68
N ARG A 254 -18.66 -3.19 9.76
CA ARG A 254 -19.90 -2.44 10.10
C ARG A 254 -21.15 -3.01 9.47
N THR A 255 -21.01 -3.58 8.27
CA THR A 255 -22.14 -4.11 7.50
C THR A 255 -21.92 -5.55 7.03
N PRO A 256 -21.45 -6.49 7.90
CA PRO A 256 -21.11 -7.85 7.47
C PRO A 256 -22.34 -8.64 6.99
N ALA A 257 -23.54 -8.20 7.36
CA ALA A 257 -24.80 -8.77 6.91
C ALA A 257 -25.43 -8.02 5.71
N PHE A 258 -24.71 -7.13 5.03
CA PHE A 258 -25.20 -6.42 3.85
C PHE A 258 -24.47 -6.84 2.58
N HIS A 259 -25.22 -7.23 1.55
CA HIS A 259 -24.70 -7.62 0.25
C HIS A 259 -25.11 -6.60 -0.84
N GLY A 260 -26.27 -6.78 -1.47
CA GLY A 260 -26.91 -5.82 -2.39
C GLY A 260 -25.98 -5.00 -3.29
N TYR A 261 -26.22 -3.69 -3.29
CA TYR A 261 -25.40 -2.75 -4.05
C TYR A 261 -23.93 -2.69 -3.57
N LEU A 262 -23.62 -3.07 -2.32
CA LEU A 262 -22.24 -3.05 -1.81
C LEU A 262 -21.37 -4.14 -2.45
N ASN A 263 -21.89 -5.36 -2.61
CA ASN A 263 -21.20 -6.40 -3.36
C ASN A 263 -21.05 -6.00 -4.84
N THR A 264 -22.11 -5.46 -5.43
CA THR A 264 -22.10 -4.97 -6.81
C THR A 264 -21.04 -3.89 -7.02
N ALA A 265 -20.93 -2.94 -6.10
CA ALA A 265 -19.91 -1.89 -6.13
C ALA A 265 -18.48 -2.46 -6.09
N GLN A 266 -18.20 -3.40 -5.19
CA GLN A 266 -16.89 -4.05 -5.09
C GLN A 266 -16.53 -4.86 -6.34
N GLU A 267 -17.49 -5.62 -6.89
CA GLU A 267 -17.32 -6.33 -8.16
C GLU A 267 -17.03 -5.38 -9.31
N ASN A 268 -17.77 -4.26 -9.41
CA ASN A 268 -17.54 -3.25 -10.44
C ASN A 268 -16.15 -2.60 -10.31
N LEU A 269 -15.66 -2.33 -9.10
CA LEU A 269 -14.30 -1.82 -8.89
C LEU A 269 -13.25 -2.83 -9.35
N ILE A 270 -13.43 -4.12 -9.07
CA ILE A 270 -12.53 -5.19 -9.57
C ILE A 270 -12.55 -5.23 -11.11
N ARG A 271 -13.73 -5.11 -11.72
CA ARG A 271 -13.88 -5.04 -13.19
C ARG A 271 -13.23 -3.77 -13.78
N LYS A 272 -13.35 -2.62 -13.12
CA LYS A 272 -12.62 -1.39 -13.47
C LYS A 272 -11.11 -1.55 -13.34
N HIS A 273 -10.66 -2.34 -12.36
CA HIS A 273 -9.23 -2.59 -12.13
C HIS A 273 -8.60 -3.33 -13.33
N ILE A 274 -9.33 -4.27 -13.93
CA ILE A 274 -8.89 -5.03 -15.11
C ILE A 274 -9.25 -4.34 -16.44
N ASP A 275 -9.87 -3.16 -16.41
CA ASP A 275 -10.11 -2.36 -17.62
C ASP A 275 -8.79 -1.82 -18.19
N ARG A 276 -8.66 -1.84 -19.51
CA ARG A 276 -7.44 -1.42 -20.22
C ARG A 276 -6.94 -0.04 -19.81
N LYS A 277 -7.82 0.90 -19.51
CA LYS A 277 -7.44 2.26 -19.09
C LYS A 277 -6.62 2.26 -17.79
N THR A 278 -6.80 1.24 -16.95
CA THR A 278 -6.10 1.11 -15.67
C THR A 278 -4.67 0.59 -15.83
N TRP A 279 -4.41 -0.28 -16.83
CA TRP A 279 -3.16 -1.05 -16.91
C TRP A 279 -2.38 -0.92 -18.24
N ASN A 280 -2.91 -0.23 -19.25
CA ASN A 280 -2.22 -0.07 -20.55
C ASN A 280 -0.85 0.60 -20.47
N TYR A 281 -0.57 1.32 -19.38
CA TYR A 281 0.72 1.93 -19.07
C TYR A 281 1.85 0.88 -19.09
N TRP A 282 1.54 -0.37 -18.71
CA TRP A 282 2.50 -1.45 -18.60
C TRP A 282 3.21 -1.77 -19.92
N TYR A 283 2.52 -1.65 -21.05
CA TYR A 283 3.11 -1.88 -22.36
C TYR A 283 4.35 -1.02 -22.58
N TRP A 284 4.26 0.25 -22.22
CA TRP A 284 5.35 1.18 -22.39
C TRP A 284 6.46 0.96 -21.37
N GLU A 285 6.09 0.73 -20.11
CA GLU A 285 7.03 0.38 -19.05
C GLU A 285 7.87 -0.84 -19.40
N SER A 286 7.21 -1.91 -19.83
CA SER A 286 7.89 -3.11 -20.29
C SER A 286 8.78 -2.86 -21.52
N LEU A 287 8.34 -2.03 -22.47
CA LEU A 287 9.11 -1.73 -23.68
C LEU A 287 10.45 -1.06 -23.35
N TRP A 288 10.47 0.00 -22.54
CA TRP A 288 11.70 0.74 -22.26
C TRP A 288 12.48 0.25 -21.04
N GLY A 289 11.83 -0.49 -20.13
CA GLY A 289 12.43 -0.95 -18.87
C GLY A 289 12.81 -2.42 -18.86
N ASN A 290 12.02 -3.26 -19.54
CA ASN A 290 12.29 -4.68 -19.70
C ASN A 290 12.77 -5.06 -21.11
N PHE A 291 12.75 -4.12 -22.06
CA PHE A 291 13.03 -4.36 -23.48
C PHE A 291 12.14 -5.45 -24.08
N ARG A 292 10.87 -5.46 -23.66
CA ARG A 292 9.88 -6.44 -24.09
C ARG A 292 8.63 -5.75 -24.60
N VAL A 293 8.20 -6.13 -25.80
CA VAL A 293 6.88 -5.81 -26.34
C VAL A 293 5.86 -6.72 -25.65
N GLU A 294 5.57 -6.43 -24.39
CA GLU A 294 4.65 -7.20 -23.55
C GLU A 294 3.39 -6.37 -23.33
N LYS A 295 2.23 -6.96 -23.63
CA LYS A 295 0.93 -6.33 -23.39
C LYS A 295 0.26 -6.91 -22.16
N ASN A 296 0.63 -8.11 -21.72
CA ASN A 296 0.07 -8.75 -20.55
C ASN A 296 0.63 -8.10 -19.28
N PRO A 297 -0.21 -7.48 -18.44
CA PRO A 297 0.28 -6.71 -17.30
C PRO A 297 0.56 -7.55 -16.05
N VAL A 298 0.36 -8.88 -16.11
CA VAL A 298 0.41 -9.77 -14.94
C VAL A 298 1.63 -10.70 -14.94
N THR A 299 2.10 -11.15 -16.11
CA THR A 299 3.08 -12.26 -16.23
C THR A 299 4.47 -11.93 -15.68
N THR A 300 4.83 -10.65 -15.63
CA THR A 300 6.16 -10.19 -15.26
C THR A 300 6.05 -8.87 -14.52
N ASP A 301 6.70 -8.80 -13.35
CA ASP A 301 6.81 -7.57 -12.56
C ASP A 301 5.42 -7.01 -12.19
N ASN A 302 5.24 -5.69 -12.20
CA ASN A 302 3.96 -5.01 -12.00
C ASN A 302 3.18 -5.46 -10.76
N ILE A 303 3.90 -5.74 -9.67
CA ILE A 303 3.30 -6.24 -8.42
C ILE A 303 2.23 -5.32 -7.86
N MET A 304 2.33 -4.01 -8.11
CA MET A 304 1.31 -3.12 -7.59
C MET A 304 -0.03 -3.31 -8.30
N LEU A 305 -0.07 -3.70 -9.58
CA LEU A 305 -1.32 -4.10 -10.21
C LEU A 305 -1.79 -5.45 -9.66
N SER A 306 -0.99 -6.50 -9.83
CA SER A 306 -1.40 -7.88 -9.55
C SER A 306 -1.57 -8.18 -8.06
N GLY A 307 -0.66 -7.67 -7.22
CA GLY A 307 -0.70 -7.81 -5.77
C GLY A 307 -1.84 -7.04 -5.14
N PHE A 308 -2.09 -5.80 -5.57
CA PHE A 308 -3.16 -4.98 -4.98
C PHE A 308 -4.54 -5.47 -5.42
N LEU A 309 -4.69 -5.86 -6.70
CA LEU A 309 -5.89 -6.53 -7.17
C LEU A 309 -6.14 -7.84 -6.41
N GLY A 310 -5.07 -8.61 -6.12
CA GLY A 310 -5.17 -9.80 -5.29
C GLY A 310 -5.69 -9.52 -3.89
N VAL A 311 -5.27 -8.41 -3.25
CA VAL A 311 -5.84 -7.98 -1.97
C VAL A 311 -7.30 -7.55 -2.11
N SER A 312 -7.66 -6.80 -3.17
CA SER A 312 -9.06 -6.46 -3.46
C SER A 312 -9.96 -7.68 -3.57
N LEU A 313 -9.51 -8.70 -4.29
CA LEU A 313 -10.20 -9.98 -4.44
C LEU A 313 -10.34 -10.70 -3.10
N GLY A 314 -9.24 -10.88 -2.37
CA GLY A 314 -9.25 -11.64 -1.11
C GLY A 314 -10.03 -10.94 0.02
N LEU A 315 -9.96 -9.61 0.12
CA LEU A 315 -10.74 -8.84 1.09
C LEU A 315 -12.24 -8.91 0.76
N PHE A 316 -12.62 -8.74 -0.51
CA PHE A 316 -14.01 -8.87 -0.94
C PHE A 316 -14.55 -10.28 -0.71
N GLU A 317 -13.80 -11.33 -1.06
CA GLU A 317 -14.18 -12.72 -0.83
C GLU A 317 -14.40 -13.00 0.66
N THR A 318 -13.51 -12.46 1.51
CA THR A 318 -13.65 -12.59 2.96
C THR A 318 -14.86 -11.81 3.47
N ALA A 319 -15.02 -10.54 3.11
CA ALA A 319 -16.07 -9.69 3.67
C ALA A 319 -17.48 -10.08 3.20
N SER A 320 -17.62 -10.51 1.95
CA SER A 320 -18.91 -10.88 1.35
C SER A 320 -19.25 -12.36 1.50
N GLY A 321 -18.26 -13.23 1.77
CA GLY A 321 -18.44 -14.68 1.72
C GLY A 321 -18.72 -15.23 0.32
N THR A 322 -18.47 -14.45 -0.75
CA THR A 322 -18.72 -14.86 -2.15
C THR A 322 -17.45 -14.79 -2.99
N SER A 323 -17.32 -15.65 -4.00
CA SER A 323 -16.12 -15.71 -4.87
C SER A 323 -16.46 -15.65 -6.37
N PRO A 324 -17.07 -14.56 -6.86
CA PRO A 324 -17.49 -14.45 -8.27
C PRO A 324 -16.32 -14.47 -9.28
N PHE A 325 -15.08 -14.27 -8.82
CA PHE A 325 -13.86 -14.27 -9.63
C PHE A 325 -13.04 -15.58 -9.55
N ALA A 326 -13.62 -16.65 -8.98
CA ALA A 326 -12.99 -17.96 -8.92
C ALA A 326 -13.01 -18.70 -10.28
N ALA A 327 -14.04 -18.44 -11.10
CA ALA A 327 -14.21 -19.13 -12.38
C ALA A 327 -13.11 -18.77 -13.40
N PRO A 328 -12.66 -19.72 -14.24
CA PRO A 328 -11.72 -19.44 -15.32
C PRO A 328 -12.18 -18.29 -16.23
N GLY A 329 -11.28 -17.33 -16.49
CA GLY A 329 -11.55 -16.18 -17.37
C GLY A 329 -12.41 -15.07 -16.75
N SER A 330 -12.83 -15.20 -15.49
CA SER A 330 -13.58 -14.14 -14.78
C SER A 330 -12.78 -12.83 -14.61
N LEU A 331 -11.45 -12.91 -14.69
CA LEU A 331 -10.50 -11.79 -14.71
C LEU A 331 -9.79 -11.74 -16.07
N THR A 332 -10.48 -11.24 -17.10
CA THR A 332 -9.91 -11.12 -18.44
C THR A 332 -9.40 -9.70 -18.70
N PHE A 333 -8.08 -9.58 -18.89
CA PHE A 333 -7.43 -8.32 -19.27
C PHE A 333 -7.44 -8.17 -20.78
N SER A 334 -8.42 -7.44 -21.31
CA SER A 334 -8.59 -7.24 -22.75
C SER A 334 -7.79 -6.04 -23.26
N TRP A 335 -6.84 -6.27 -24.17
CA TRP A 335 -6.11 -5.20 -24.85
C TRP A 335 -6.88 -4.65 -26.05
N ASP A 336 -7.47 -5.52 -26.86
CA ASP A 336 -8.35 -5.19 -27.99
C ASP A 336 -9.23 -6.41 -28.32
N GLU A 337 -10.03 -6.35 -29.38
CA GLU A 337 -10.93 -7.44 -29.79
C GLU A 337 -10.21 -8.76 -30.10
N LYS A 338 -8.90 -8.72 -30.39
CA LYS A 338 -8.09 -9.89 -30.81
C LYS A 338 -7.12 -10.35 -29.73
N THR A 339 -6.89 -9.52 -28.72
CA THR A 339 -5.83 -9.70 -27.73
C THR A 339 -6.41 -9.58 -26.34
N ALA A 340 -6.46 -10.69 -25.61
CA ALA A 340 -6.92 -10.74 -24.23
C ALA A 340 -6.12 -11.76 -23.42
N PHE A 341 -6.02 -11.53 -22.12
CA PHE A 341 -5.29 -12.38 -21.18
C PHE A 341 -6.26 -12.85 -20.08
N PRO A 342 -6.82 -14.07 -20.21
CA PRO A 342 -7.80 -14.59 -19.27
C PRO A 342 -7.13 -15.15 -18.01
N TYR A 343 -7.65 -14.78 -16.85
CA TYR A 343 -7.30 -15.34 -15.55
C TYR A 343 -8.56 -15.63 -14.73
N SER A 344 -8.44 -16.50 -13.74
CA SER A 344 -9.21 -16.49 -12.49
C SER A 344 -8.36 -15.91 -11.35
N HIS A 345 -8.96 -15.69 -10.19
CA HIS A 345 -8.25 -15.29 -8.97
C HIS A 345 -7.02 -16.19 -8.72
N ALA A 346 -7.19 -17.52 -8.73
CA ALA A 346 -6.11 -18.47 -8.53
C ALA A 346 -4.99 -18.35 -9.58
N THR A 347 -5.33 -18.39 -10.87
CA THR A 347 -4.30 -18.35 -11.94
C THR A 347 -3.56 -17.01 -12.03
N MET A 348 -4.15 -15.92 -11.55
CA MET A 348 -3.46 -14.64 -11.41
C MET A 348 -2.43 -14.70 -10.27
N LEU A 349 -2.78 -15.30 -9.13
CA LEU A 349 -1.86 -15.47 -8.01
C LEU A 349 -0.74 -16.48 -8.31
N ASP A 350 -0.98 -17.47 -9.17
CA ASP A 350 0.10 -18.31 -9.72
C ASP A 350 1.21 -17.46 -10.38
N GLU A 351 0.84 -16.41 -11.13
CA GLU A 351 1.82 -15.49 -11.72
C GLU A 351 2.54 -14.65 -10.65
N VAL A 352 1.84 -14.24 -9.58
CA VAL A 352 2.46 -13.56 -8.44
C VAL A 352 3.51 -14.47 -7.77
N VAL A 353 3.19 -15.74 -7.52
CA VAL A 353 4.14 -16.73 -6.98
C VAL A 353 5.33 -16.94 -7.92
N LYS A 354 5.09 -17.06 -9.24
CA LYS A 354 6.16 -17.18 -10.24
C LYS A 354 7.09 -15.96 -10.20
N ASN A 355 6.56 -14.76 -10.04
CA ASN A 355 7.36 -13.54 -9.94
C ASN A 355 8.17 -13.49 -8.65
N PHE A 356 7.61 -13.85 -7.49
CA PHE A 356 8.41 -13.97 -6.25
C PHE A 356 9.57 -14.96 -6.41
N LYS A 357 9.34 -16.11 -7.06
CA LYS A 357 10.38 -17.13 -7.31
C LYS A 357 11.44 -16.68 -8.32
N ARG A 358 11.05 -15.84 -9.30
CA ARG A 358 11.90 -15.37 -10.40
C ARG A 358 13.11 -14.59 -9.92
N TYR A 359 12.96 -13.84 -8.84
CA TYR A 359 14.02 -12.98 -8.31
C TYR A 359 14.79 -13.68 -7.17
N ASP A 360 16.12 -13.57 -7.21
CA ASP A 360 17.02 -14.07 -6.17
C ASP A 360 16.84 -13.37 -4.82
N LEU A 361 16.35 -12.12 -4.84
CA LEU A 361 15.90 -11.43 -3.64
C LEU A 361 14.65 -12.07 -3.07
N GLY A 362 13.82 -12.78 -3.83
CA GLY A 362 12.50 -13.22 -3.37
C GLY A 362 11.50 -12.07 -3.23
N TRP A 363 11.79 -10.93 -3.85
CA TRP A 363 10.94 -9.74 -3.95
C TRP A 363 10.96 -9.33 -5.42
N PHE A 364 9.83 -8.86 -5.96
CA PHE A 364 9.75 -8.53 -7.38
C PHE A 364 9.29 -7.09 -7.67
N PRO A 365 9.66 -6.56 -8.86
CA PRO A 365 9.46 -5.16 -9.17
C PRO A 365 7.99 -4.72 -9.31
N CYS A 366 7.73 -3.46 -8.99
CA CYS A 366 6.53 -2.72 -9.39
C CYS A 366 6.74 -2.19 -10.80
N GLU A 367 7.40 -1.04 -10.94
CA GLU A 367 7.96 -0.61 -12.21
C GLU A 367 9.15 -1.51 -12.58
N PRO A 368 9.46 -1.67 -13.87
CA PRO A 368 10.59 -2.48 -14.32
C PRO A 368 11.85 -2.17 -13.52
N ARG A 369 12.41 -3.20 -12.89
CA ARG A 369 13.68 -3.16 -12.14
C ARG A 369 13.65 -2.41 -10.80
N TRP A 370 12.51 -1.92 -10.33
CA TRP A 370 12.36 -1.26 -9.03
C TRP A 370 11.48 -2.07 -8.08
N ILE A 371 12.08 -2.57 -7.00
CA ILE A 371 11.40 -3.33 -5.94
C ILE A 371 10.99 -2.36 -4.84
N TYR A 372 9.71 -2.41 -4.46
CA TYR A 372 9.17 -1.63 -3.36
C TYR A 372 8.70 -2.52 -2.23
N SER A 373 9.09 -2.19 -1.00
CA SER A 373 8.73 -3.00 0.16
C SER A 373 7.22 -3.02 0.36
N MET A 374 6.56 -1.85 0.35
CA MET A 374 5.11 -1.72 0.51
C MET A 374 4.34 -2.61 -0.47
N CYS A 375 4.73 -2.63 -1.75
CA CYS A 375 3.99 -3.38 -2.76
C CYS A 375 4.17 -4.89 -2.61
N ASN A 376 5.35 -5.34 -2.15
CA ASN A 376 5.63 -6.74 -1.92
C ASN A 376 5.01 -7.26 -0.62
N LEU A 377 4.89 -6.43 0.41
CA LEU A 377 4.14 -6.77 1.62
C LEU A 377 2.65 -6.94 1.28
N VAL A 378 2.06 -6.00 0.53
CA VAL A 378 0.68 -6.12 -0.01
C VAL A 378 0.53 -7.37 -0.88
N GLY A 379 1.45 -7.59 -1.82
CA GLY A 379 1.42 -8.74 -2.72
C GLY A 379 1.63 -10.08 -2.02
N ARG A 380 2.22 -10.10 -0.82
CA ARG A 380 2.27 -11.30 0.02
C ARG A 380 0.95 -11.51 0.76
N THR A 381 0.32 -10.45 1.28
CA THR A 381 -1.00 -10.57 1.91
C THR A 381 -2.07 -11.09 0.95
N SER A 382 -2.01 -10.78 -0.35
CA SER A 382 -2.95 -11.37 -1.32
C SER A 382 -2.85 -12.89 -1.39
N LEU A 383 -1.63 -13.44 -1.31
CA LEU A 383 -1.42 -14.89 -1.24
C LEU A 383 -1.99 -15.46 0.07
N SER A 384 -1.76 -14.80 1.21
CA SER A 384 -2.32 -15.22 2.51
C SER A 384 -3.84 -15.23 2.53
N LEU A 385 -4.49 -14.23 1.94
CA LEU A 385 -5.95 -14.18 1.81
C LEU A 385 -6.47 -15.37 1.01
N HIS A 386 -5.83 -15.69 -0.12
CA HIS A 386 -6.26 -16.82 -0.94
C HIS A 386 -6.02 -18.16 -0.26
N ASP A 387 -4.85 -18.37 0.36
CA ASP A 387 -4.55 -19.58 1.16
C ASP A 387 -5.60 -19.80 2.24
N ALA A 388 -6.00 -18.74 2.95
CA ALA A 388 -6.99 -18.82 4.02
C ALA A 388 -8.44 -19.06 3.56
N ARG A 389 -8.78 -18.76 2.30
CA ARG A 389 -10.14 -18.93 1.76
C ARG A 389 -10.30 -20.19 0.92
N HIS A 390 -9.26 -20.59 0.22
CA HIS A 390 -9.31 -21.69 -0.75
C HIS A 390 -8.46 -22.90 -0.33
N GLY A 391 -7.75 -22.82 0.81
CA GLY A 391 -6.90 -23.92 1.29
C GLY A 391 -5.68 -24.16 0.41
N THR A 392 -5.23 -23.15 -0.34
CA THR A 392 -4.00 -23.20 -1.12
C THR A 392 -2.77 -23.01 -0.24
N ASP A 393 -1.58 -23.18 -0.83
CA ASP A 393 -0.29 -23.11 -0.14
C ASP A 393 0.67 -22.08 -0.78
N TYR A 394 0.16 -21.01 -1.39
CA TYR A 394 0.96 -20.04 -2.12
C TYR A 394 2.07 -19.40 -1.29
N ILE A 395 1.82 -19.09 -0.02
CA ILE A 395 2.85 -18.56 0.88
C ILE A 395 4.00 -19.57 1.04
N ALA A 396 3.67 -20.85 1.27
CA ALA A 396 4.66 -21.92 1.37
C ALA A 396 5.39 -22.11 0.04
N GLN A 397 4.71 -21.95 -1.09
CA GLN A 397 5.32 -22.03 -2.42
C GLN A 397 6.33 -20.91 -2.67
N VAL A 398 6.08 -19.66 -2.24
CA VAL A 398 7.09 -18.59 -2.30
C VAL A 398 8.34 -18.98 -1.51
N GLY A 399 8.14 -19.67 -0.39
CA GLY A 399 9.17 -20.24 0.46
C GLY A 399 9.94 -19.21 1.28
N ASP A 400 10.89 -19.68 2.07
CA ASP A 400 11.58 -18.86 3.10
C ASP A 400 12.52 -17.78 2.54
N ARG A 401 12.65 -17.68 1.21
CA ARG A 401 13.53 -16.69 0.59
C ARG A 401 13.07 -15.28 0.92
N PHE A 402 11.76 -15.01 0.89
CA PHE A 402 11.21 -13.70 1.20
C PHE A 402 11.59 -13.26 2.62
N ASP A 403 11.36 -14.13 3.60
CA ASP A 403 11.63 -13.85 5.02
C ASP A 403 13.13 -13.71 5.29
N ARG A 404 13.93 -14.60 4.70
CA ARG A 404 15.39 -14.51 4.82
C ARG A 404 15.92 -13.20 4.26
N THR A 405 15.48 -12.77 3.08
CA THR A 405 15.98 -11.52 2.48
C THR A 405 15.34 -10.27 3.05
N MET A 406 14.15 -10.37 3.64
CA MET A 406 13.60 -9.32 4.49
C MET A 406 14.61 -8.94 5.56
N GLU A 407 15.11 -9.93 6.29
CA GLU A 407 16.14 -9.71 7.31
C GLU A 407 17.51 -9.42 6.69
N GLU A 408 18.01 -10.20 5.74
CA GLU A 408 19.40 -10.11 5.26
C GLU A 408 19.66 -8.95 4.30
N GLU A 409 18.66 -8.54 3.52
CA GLU A 409 18.82 -7.61 2.39
C GLU A 409 17.98 -6.34 2.55
N MET A 410 16.74 -6.43 3.03
CA MET A 410 15.78 -5.31 3.05
C MET A 410 15.80 -4.50 4.34
N MET A 411 16.05 -5.14 5.50
CA MET A 411 16.13 -4.44 6.78
C MET A 411 17.43 -3.64 6.90
N MET A 412 17.34 -2.41 7.35
CA MET A 412 18.48 -1.53 7.63
C MET A 412 19.04 -1.81 9.04
N ALA A 413 20.24 -1.30 9.33
CA ALA A 413 20.91 -1.57 10.62
C ALA A 413 20.21 -0.93 11.84
N ASP A 414 19.32 0.02 11.60
CA ASP A 414 18.44 0.67 12.57
C ASP A 414 17.06 -0.02 12.67
N GLY A 415 16.85 -1.16 12.01
CA GLY A 415 15.60 -1.94 12.08
C GLY A 415 14.50 -1.50 11.11
N ARG A 416 14.70 -0.39 10.40
CA ARG A 416 13.80 0.09 9.35
C ARG A 416 13.89 -0.75 8.09
N ILE A 417 12.99 -0.54 7.12
CA ILE A 417 12.96 -1.31 5.86
C ILE A 417 13.31 -0.40 4.68
N LYS A 418 14.13 -0.91 3.75
CA LYS A 418 14.37 -0.26 2.46
C LYS A 418 13.08 -0.15 1.66
N VAL A 419 12.62 1.08 1.45
CA VAL A 419 11.36 1.34 0.73
C VAL A 419 11.47 1.05 -0.76
N CYS A 420 12.59 1.40 -1.39
CA CYS A 420 12.79 1.23 -2.82
C CYS A 420 14.21 0.72 -3.09
N THR A 421 14.31 -0.38 -3.83
CA THR A 421 15.58 -1.05 -4.17
C THR A 421 15.64 -1.36 -5.67
N SER A 422 16.73 -0.99 -6.33
CA SER A 422 17.00 -1.37 -7.71
C SER A 422 17.37 -2.85 -7.79
N SER A 423 16.56 -3.65 -8.50
CA SER A 423 16.81 -5.08 -8.73
C SER A 423 18.13 -5.39 -9.47
N PRO A 424 18.55 -4.65 -10.51
CA PRO A 424 19.83 -4.94 -11.18
C PRO A 424 21.04 -4.36 -10.45
N PHE A 425 20.91 -3.19 -9.81
CA PHE A 425 22.07 -2.45 -9.29
C PHE A 425 22.20 -2.46 -7.77
N GLY A 426 21.14 -2.78 -7.03
CA GLY A 426 21.13 -2.83 -5.57
C GLY A 426 21.09 -1.45 -4.88
N PHE A 427 20.90 -0.36 -5.63
CA PHE A 427 20.73 0.97 -5.04
C PHE A 427 19.44 1.07 -4.26
N GLN A 428 19.50 1.81 -3.15
CA GLN A 428 18.33 2.32 -2.47
C GLN A 428 18.06 3.76 -2.93
N VAL A 429 16.81 4.20 -2.83
CA VAL A 429 16.43 5.61 -2.90
C VAL A 429 16.03 6.07 -1.49
N PRO A 430 16.97 6.59 -0.67
CA PRO A 430 16.72 6.87 0.75
C PRO A 430 15.65 7.94 0.99
N SER A 431 15.46 8.86 0.04
CA SER A 431 14.45 9.90 0.14
C SER A 431 13.01 9.36 0.14
N LEU A 432 12.78 8.11 -0.29
CA LEU A 432 11.44 7.51 -0.28
C LEU A 432 11.07 6.86 1.05
N SER A 433 12.04 6.70 1.95
CA SER A 433 11.78 6.29 3.32
C SER A 433 11.07 7.43 4.08
N GLY A 434 10.37 7.11 5.16
CA GLY A 434 9.54 8.06 5.91
C GLY A 434 8.23 7.43 6.38
N LEU A 435 7.34 8.28 6.91
CA LEU A 435 6.05 7.81 7.43
C LEU A 435 5.24 7.08 6.37
N PHE A 436 5.13 7.64 5.15
CA PHE A 436 4.31 7.06 4.09
C PHE A 436 4.81 5.66 3.67
N GLY A 437 6.09 5.55 3.34
CA GLY A 437 6.63 4.34 2.71
C GLY A 437 6.70 3.12 3.65
N GLU A 438 6.87 3.35 4.96
CA GLU A 438 7.06 2.28 5.93
C GLU A 438 5.80 1.93 6.72
N THR A 439 4.97 2.92 7.09
CA THR A 439 3.72 2.62 7.83
C THR A 439 2.71 1.87 6.98
N TRP A 440 2.71 2.08 5.65
CA TRP A 440 1.83 1.34 4.74
C TRP A 440 2.02 -0.18 4.86
N GLY A 441 3.27 -0.62 5.00
CA GLY A 441 3.62 -2.04 5.08
C GLY A 441 3.24 -2.69 6.41
N VAL A 442 3.19 -1.92 7.51
CA VAL A 442 2.95 -2.44 8.87
C VAL A 442 1.66 -3.25 8.93
N ARG A 443 0.54 -2.69 8.44
CA ARG A 443 -0.76 -3.37 8.50
C ARG A 443 -0.85 -4.64 7.67
N PHE A 444 0.01 -4.78 6.66
CA PHE A 444 0.04 -5.96 5.79
C PHE A 444 0.98 -7.04 6.31
N MET A 445 1.86 -6.71 7.26
CA MET A 445 2.69 -7.69 7.98
C MET A 445 1.93 -8.41 9.09
N THR A 446 0.92 -7.77 9.70
CA THR A 446 0.20 -8.31 10.85
C THR A 446 -0.38 -9.71 10.68
N PRO A 447 -0.82 -10.19 9.51
CA PRO A 447 -1.34 -11.55 9.38
C PRO A 447 -0.28 -12.65 9.55
N TYR A 448 0.90 -12.47 8.96
CA TYR A 448 1.93 -13.51 8.83
C TYR A 448 3.22 -13.24 9.63
N ASP A 449 3.50 -11.98 9.99
CA ASP A 449 4.66 -11.58 10.80
C ASP A 449 4.27 -10.47 11.79
N PRO A 450 3.40 -10.76 12.78
CA PRO A 450 2.99 -9.78 13.77
C PRO A 450 4.17 -9.29 14.63
N ALA A 451 5.18 -10.13 14.88
CA ALA A 451 6.36 -9.75 15.63
C ALA A 451 7.24 -8.73 14.87
N GLY A 452 7.42 -8.91 13.56
CA GLY A 452 8.07 -7.93 12.71
C GLY A 452 7.27 -6.63 12.57
N ALA A 453 5.94 -6.71 12.53
CA ALA A 453 5.05 -5.55 12.53
C ALA A 453 5.21 -4.72 13.82
N GLU A 454 5.21 -5.37 14.99
CA GLU A 454 5.49 -4.73 16.30
C GLU A 454 6.84 -4.02 16.33
N ARG A 455 7.90 -4.68 15.86
CA ARG A 455 9.24 -4.08 15.81
C ARG A 455 9.26 -2.86 14.90
N LEU A 456 8.73 -2.98 13.68
CA LEU A 456 8.74 -1.87 12.73
C LEU A 456 7.90 -0.71 13.25
N TRP A 457 6.72 -0.99 13.81
CA TRP A 457 5.84 0.03 14.38
C TRP A 457 6.52 0.79 15.52
N GLU A 458 7.17 0.06 16.44
CA GLU A 458 7.89 0.70 17.54
C GLU A 458 9.07 1.53 17.05
N VAL A 459 9.84 1.05 16.07
CA VAL A 459 10.91 1.85 15.43
C VAL A 459 10.34 3.13 14.79
N MET A 460 9.20 3.03 14.10
CA MET A 460 8.55 4.19 13.49
C MET A 460 8.09 5.21 14.55
N LYS A 461 7.60 4.77 15.71
CA LYS A 461 7.29 5.67 16.83
C LYS A 461 8.54 6.40 17.34
N GLN A 462 9.64 5.68 17.52
CA GLN A 462 10.87 6.30 18.03
C GLN A 462 11.50 7.33 17.06
N ASP A 463 11.37 7.12 15.74
CA ASP A 463 12.04 7.95 14.74
C ASP A 463 11.14 9.01 14.09
N PHE A 464 9.82 8.79 14.05
CA PHE A 464 8.90 9.59 13.25
C PHE A 464 7.64 10.07 13.95
N MET A 465 7.18 9.45 15.04
CA MET A 465 5.92 9.86 15.66
C MET A 465 5.80 9.56 17.15
N SER A 466 5.30 10.51 17.92
CA SER A 466 4.99 10.29 19.33
C SER A 466 3.78 11.11 19.77
N VAL A 467 3.12 10.68 20.84
CA VAL A 467 2.05 11.45 21.46
C VAL A 467 2.64 12.42 22.48
N LYS A 468 2.33 13.71 22.35
CA LYS A 468 2.73 14.75 23.31
C LYS A 468 1.87 14.65 24.59
N PRO A 469 2.31 15.25 25.71
CA PRO A 469 1.52 15.28 26.94
C PRO A 469 0.13 15.91 26.81
N ASP A 470 -0.10 16.76 25.79
CA ASP A 470 -1.40 17.38 25.48
C ASP A 470 -2.30 16.52 24.55
N GLY A 471 -1.89 15.28 24.27
CA GLY A 471 -2.57 14.34 23.38
C GLY A 471 -2.45 14.69 21.89
N SER A 472 -1.64 15.66 21.49
CA SER A 472 -1.38 15.94 20.07
C SER A 472 -0.26 15.05 19.51
N LEU A 473 -0.33 14.77 18.21
CA LEU A 473 0.70 14.00 17.52
C LEU A 473 1.92 14.89 17.25
N ASP A 474 3.08 14.52 17.79
CA ASP A 474 4.37 14.95 17.25
C ASP A 474 4.74 14.02 16.11
N PHE A 475 5.08 14.57 14.95
CA PHE A 475 5.53 13.73 13.85
C PHE A 475 6.48 14.43 12.90
N ARG A 476 7.28 13.63 12.20
CA ARG A 476 8.30 14.08 11.26
C ARG A 476 8.00 13.58 9.86
N LEU A 477 7.96 14.50 8.90
CA LEU A 477 7.94 14.20 7.47
C LEU A 477 9.33 14.42 6.89
N LEU A 478 9.81 13.49 6.05
CA LEU A 478 11.09 13.69 5.38
C LEU A 478 10.94 14.63 4.16
N PRO A 479 11.81 15.67 4.05
CA PRO A 479 11.77 16.58 2.91
C PRO A 479 12.26 15.88 1.64
N LEU A 480 11.67 16.25 0.49
CA LEU A 480 12.04 15.75 -0.84
C LEU A 480 11.83 14.24 -1.02
N GLY A 481 10.82 13.70 -0.33
CA GLY A 481 10.43 12.28 -0.31
C GLY A 481 8.95 12.05 -0.57
N TRP A 482 8.47 10.79 -0.47
CA TRP A 482 7.03 10.48 -0.57
C TRP A 482 6.20 11.22 0.47
N ASP A 483 6.74 11.41 1.68
CA ASP A 483 6.12 12.18 2.77
C ASP A 483 5.78 13.64 2.39
N THR A 484 6.50 14.22 1.43
CA THR A 484 6.37 15.64 1.05
C THR A 484 6.18 15.83 -0.47
N ARG A 485 5.92 14.74 -1.21
CA ARG A 485 5.81 14.77 -2.67
C ARG A 485 4.53 15.50 -3.08
N LYS A 486 4.70 16.69 -3.68
CA LYS A 486 3.65 17.39 -4.44
C LYS A 486 3.72 16.93 -5.90
N PRO A 487 2.97 15.89 -6.28
CA PRO A 487 1.84 16.18 -7.14
C PRO A 487 0.50 15.64 -6.62
N ALA A 488 0.48 14.99 -5.46
CA ALA A 488 -0.79 14.63 -4.83
C ALA A 488 -1.41 15.89 -4.22
N ASP A 489 -2.42 16.43 -4.90
CA ASP A 489 -3.39 17.28 -4.23
C ASP A 489 -4.15 16.43 -3.21
N PHE A 490 -3.57 16.27 -2.01
CA PHE A 490 -4.16 15.49 -0.92
C PHE A 490 -5.52 16.04 -0.46
N SER A 491 -5.92 17.23 -0.94
CA SER A 491 -7.28 17.73 -0.75
C SER A 491 -8.30 17.00 -1.64
N ARG A 492 -7.87 16.41 -2.76
CA ARG A 492 -8.71 15.61 -3.67
C ARG A 492 -8.64 14.10 -3.39
N TRP A 493 -7.51 13.62 -2.86
CA TRP A 493 -7.26 12.20 -2.57
C TRP A 493 -6.65 12.04 -1.18
N PRO A 494 -7.45 12.17 -0.11
CA PRO A 494 -6.95 12.08 1.26
C PRO A 494 -6.29 10.72 1.54
N GLU A 495 -6.67 9.66 0.84
CA GLU A 495 -6.25 8.26 1.05
C GLU A 495 -4.73 8.04 0.89
N LEU A 496 -4.03 8.93 0.17
CA LEU A 496 -2.57 8.84 -0.05
C LEU A 496 -1.77 9.82 0.83
N ASN A 497 -2.39 10.41 1.84
CA ASN A 497 -1.72 11.28 2.80
C ASN A 497 -0.89 10.43 3.81
N PRO A 498 0.36 10.80 4.13
CA PRO A 498 1.18 10.10 5.13
C PRO A 498 0.49 9.88 6.49
N LEU A 499 -0.33 10.84 6.94
CA LEU A 499 -1.10 10.71 8.18
C LEU A 499 -2.25 9.69 8.07
N MET A 500 -2.89 9.57 6.89
CA MET A 500 -3.93 8.55 6.67
C MET A 500 -3.33 7.14 6.68
N VAL A 501 -2.17 6.97 6.05
CA VAL A 501 -1.45 5.70 6.07
C VAL A 501 -1.01 5.34 7.49
N THR A 502 -0.54 6.33 8.25
CA THR A 502 -0.20 6.18 9.66
C THR A 502 -1.43 5.80 10.50
N LEU A 503 -2.58 6.44 10.26
CA LEU A 503 -3.84 6.12 10.93
C LEU A 503 -4.25 4.67 10.67
N TRP A 504 -4.17 4.19 9.42
CA TRP A 504 -4.50 2.81 9.09
C TRP A 504 -3.57 1.79 9.73
N ALA A 505 -2.27 2.10 9.83
CA ALA A 505 -1.32 1.26 10.54
C ALA A 505 -1.63 1.23 12.05
N ALA A 506 -1.88 2.39 12.66
CA ALA A 506 -2.21 2.50 14.08
C ALA A 506 -3.51 1.76 14.43
N LEU A 507 -4.53 1.86 13.58
CA LEU A 507 -5.80 1.13 13.71
C LEU A 507 -5.56 -0.38 13.69
N GLU A 508 -4.84 -0.90 12.70
CA GLU A 508 -4.53 -2.33 12.61
C GLU A 508 -3.71 -2.83 13.81
N MET A 509 -2.71 -2.06 14.24
CA MET A 509 -1.87 -2.37 15.41
C MET A 509 -2.66 -2.29 16.73
N GLY A 510 -3.77 -1.54 16.77
CA GLY A 510 -4.56 -1.28 17.97
C GLY A 510 -3.88 -0.31 18.95
N ASP A 511 -3.09 0.65 18.44
CA ASP A 511 -2.37 1.65 19.23
C ASP A 511 -3.26 2.90 19.45
N ASP A 512 -4.26 2.76 20.32
CA ASP A 512 -5.33 3.75 20.54
C ASP A 512 -4.79 5.19 20.80
N PRO A 513 -3.74 5.42 21.61
CA PRO A 513 -3.16 6.76 21.79
C PRO A 513 -2.65 7.39 20.49
N ILE A 514 -2.00 6.60 19.62
CA ILE A 514 -1.53 7.10 18.31
C ILE A 514 -2.71 7.28 17.36
N VAL A 515 -3.73 6.40 17.40
CA VAL A 515 -4.96 6.56 16.61
C VAL A 515 -5.62 7.91 16.93
N GLU A 516 -5.91 8.18 18.20
CA GLU A 516 -6.57 9.42 18.64
C GLU A 516 -5.76 10.66 18.25
N ALA A 517 -4.45 10.66 18.53
CA ALA A 517 -3.57 11.78 18.21
C ALA A 517 -3.48 12.02 16.69
N THR A 518 -3.45 10.95 15.89
CA THR A 518 -3.38 11.04 14.42
C THR A 518 -4.70 11.53 13.84
N MET A 519 -5.84 11.04 14.33
CA MET A 519 -7.16 11.52 13.91
C MET A 519 -7.31 13.03 14.18
N LYS A 520 -6.93 13.47 15.39
CA LYS A 520 -6.93 14.89 15.76
C LYS A 520 -6.04 15.72 14.81
N ALA A 521 -4.84 15.23 14.48
CA ALA A 521 -3.92 15.92 13.59
C ALA A 521 -4.45 16.02 12.14
N ILE A 522 -5.15 14.99 11.65
CA ILE A 522 -5.81 15.00 10.35
C ILE A 522 -6.94 16.03 10.35
N ASP A 523 -7.84 15.98 11.33
CA ASP A 523 -9.01 16.84 11.36
C ASP A 523 -8.63 18.33 11.50
N GLN A 524 -7.58 18.63 12.28
CA GLN A 524 -7.04 20.00 12.37
C GLN A 524 -6.48 20.53 11.04
N ARG A 525 -6.01 19.65 10.15
CA ARG A 525 -5.39 20.03 8.87
C ARG A 525 -6.36 20.02 7.69
N SER A 526 -7.34 19.12 7.73
CA SER A 526 -8.18 18.79 6.60
C SER A 526 -9.67 19.05 6.85
N GLY A 527 -10.08 19.34 8.09
CA GLY A 527 -11.46 19.57 8.50
C GLY A 527 -11.99 18.46 9.40
N GLU A 528 -12.93 18.81 10.27
CA GLU A 528 -13.56 17.89 11.23
C GLU A 528 -14.20 16.69 10.52
N GLY A 529 -13.96 15.48 11.04
CA GLY A 529 -14.56 14.25 10.54
C GLY A 529 -13.88 13.63 9.33
N VAL A 530 -12.82 14.25 8.78
CA VAL A 530 -12.04 13.71 7.65
C VAL A 530 -11.25 12.46 8.07
N ALA A 531 -10.71 12.42 9.28
CA ALA A 531 -10.05 11.22 9.80
C ALA A 531 -11.05 10.06 9.93
N ALA A 532 -12.21 10.35 10.51
CA ALA A 532 -13.27 9.38 10.68
C ALA A 532 -13.75 8.84 9.33
N SER A 533 -13.90 9.69 8.30
CA SER A 533 -14.37 9.25 6.98
C SER A 533 -13.47 8.19 6.31
N GLN A 534 -12.19 8.12 6.70
CA GLN A 534 -11.21 7.16 6.17
C GLN A 534 -10.88 6.00 7.11
N ALA A 535 -11.46 5.95 8.31
CA ALA A 535 -11.18 4.94 9.34
C ALA A 535 -12.08 3.68 9.21
N TRP A 536 -11.90 2.92 8.13
CA TRP A 536 -12.72 1.73 7.82
C TRP A 536 -12.31 0.46 8.58
N GLY A 537 -11.03 0.32 8.94
CA GLY A 537 -10.54 -0.77 9.79
C GLY A 537 -10.49 -0.40 11.28
N GLY A 538 -10.14 -1.39 12.09
CA GLY A 538 -9.81 -1.28 13.51
C GLY A 538 -8.71 -2.28 13.88
N ARG A 539 -8.61 -2.61 15.17
CA ARG A 539 -7.62 -3.57 15.69
C ARG A 539 -7.69 -4.88 14.91
N ASN A 540 -6.53 -5.38 14.45
CA ASN A 540 -6.37 -6.65 13.74
C ASN A 540 -7.28 -6.86 12.52
N THR A 541 -7.89 -5.84 11.92
CA THR A 541 -8.91 -6.09 10.89
C THR A 541 -8.36 -6.88 9.70
N ILE A 542 -7.22 -6.51 9.14
CA ILE A 542 -6.58 -7.24 8.04
C ILE A 542 -6.11 -8.61 8.54
N ARG A 543 -5.49 -8.67 9.72
CA ARG A 543 -5.06 -9.94 10.35
C ARG A 543 -6.21 -10.92 10.52
N ASP A 544 -7.35 -10.48 11.01
CA ASP A 544 -8.51 -11.31 11.30
C ASP A 544 -9.21 -11.73 10.02
N MET A 545 -9.33 -10.84 9.03
CA MET A 545 -9.83 -11.21 7.70
C MET A 545 -9.01 -12.34 7.09
N VAL A 546 -7.68 -12.30 7.20
CA VAL A 546 -6.80 -13.39 6.75
C VAL A 546 -6.95 -14.62 7.64
N ASN A 547 -6.67 -14.50 8.93
CA ASN A 547 -6.44 -15.66 9.80
C ASN A 547 -7.72 -16.31 10.33
N ARG A 548 -8.84 -15.59 10.34
CA ARG A 548 -10.11 -16.03 10.94
C ARG A 548 -11.28 -15.97 9.96
N GLY A 549 -11.29 -15.01 9.06
CA GLY A 549 -12.41 -14.76 8.14
C GLY A 549 -13.67 -14.27 8.86
N LEU A 550 -14.84 -14.53 8.28
CA LEU A 550 -16.10 -14.14 8.89
C LEU A 550 -16.41 -15.03 10.12
N PRO A 551 -16.86 -14.44 11.23
CA PRO A 551 -17.53 -15.19 12.29
C PRO A 551 -18.66 -16.05 11.74
N ASP A 552 -18.80 -17.26 12.29
CA ASP A 552 -19.83 -18.25 11.92
C ASP A 552 -21.26 -17.69 11.91
N ALA A 553 -21.55 -16.77 12.84
CA ALA A 553 -22.80 -16.05 12.94
C ALA A 553 -23.05 -15.18 11.70
N TRP A 554 -22.06 -14.41 11.28
CA TRP A 554 -22.15 -13.50 10.12
C TRP A 554 -22.24 -14.28 8.81
N ALA A 555 -21.45 -15.36 8.71
CA ALA A 555 -21.39 -16.20 7.52
C ALA A 555 -22.70 -16.95 7.22
N ARG A 556 -23.51 -17.27 8.25
CA ARG A 556 -24.71 -18.11 8.10
C ARG A 556 -26.03 -17.44 8.48
N GLY A 557 -25.98 -16.35 9.25
CA GLY A 557 -27.18 -15.66 9.72
C GLY A 557 -27.93 -14.93 8.60
N PRO A 558 -29.12 -14.39 8.92
CA PRO A 558 -29.90 -13.58 8.00
C PRO A 558 -29.14 -12.35 7.51
N ILE A 559 -29.44 -11.91 6.28
CA ILE A 559 -28.79 -10.76 5.66
C ILE A 559 -29.78 -9.81 5.01
N LEU A 560 -29.35 -8.55 4.90
CA LEU A 560 -29.89 -7.60 3.94
C LEU A 560 -29.27 -7.92 2.57
N SER A 561 -30.02 -8.67 1.77
CA SER A 561 -29.59 -9.11 0.45
C SER A 561 -29.69 -8.04 -0.63
N ASP A 562 -30.63 -7.11 -0.50
CA ASP A 562 -30.82 -6.02 -1.46
C ASP A 562 -31.49 -4.78 -0.83
N ALA A 563 -31.15 -3.61 -1.35
CA ALA A 563 -31.73 -2.31 -1.01
C ALA A 563 -31.57 -1.35 -2.20
N ALA A 564 -32.52 -0.43 -2.40
CA ALA A 564 -32.49 0.47 -3.55
C ALA A 564 -31.45 1.60 -3.37
N TYR A 565 -30.39 1.63 -4.18
CA TYR A 565 -29.45 2.75 -4.26
C TYR A 565 -29.85 3.73 -5.37
N PRO A 566 -29.78 5.07 -5.18
CA PRO A 566 -29.24 5.78 -4.01
C PRO A 566 -30.24 6.04 -2.88
N ASP A 567 -31.47 5.53 -2.98
CA ASP A 567 -32.56 5.88 -2.07
C ASP A 567 -32.37 5.39 -0.62
N VAL A 568 -31.65 4.28 -0.43
CA VAL A 568 -31.38 3.64 0.86
C VAL A 568 -29.88 3.55 1.07
N ILE A 569 -29.39 4.18 2.15
CA ILE A 569 -28.00 4.07 2.59
C ILE A 569 -27.94 3.21 3.85
N VAL A 570 -27.21 2.11 3.79
CA VAL A 570 -27.03 1.18 4.90
C VAL A 570 -25.88 1.65 5.79
N GLY A 571 -26.19 2.18 6.97
CA GLY A 571 -25.22 2.64 7.96
C GLY A 571 -24.73 1.54 8.91
N ARG A 572 -25.52 0.47 9.07
CA ARG A 572 -25.18 -0.74 9.84
C ARG A 572 -25.99 -1.94 9.34
N ALA A 573 -25.38 -3.12 9.31
CA ALA A 573 -26.06 -4.38 9.04
C ALA A 573 -25.30 -5.55 9.68
N VAL A 574 -25.81 -6.08 10.80
CA VAL A 574 -25.12 -7.10 11.61
C VAL A 574 -26.09 -8.21 11.98
N THR A 575 -25.62 -9.44 12.00
CA THR A 575 -26.39 -10.60 12.48
C THR A 575 -25.65 -11.30 13.60
N ASP A 576 -26.39 -11.85 14.57
CA ASP A 576 -25.86 -12.76 15.60
C ASP A 576 -26.01 -14.24 15.21
N GLY A 577 -26.41 -14.51 13.96
CA GLY A 577 -26.74 -15.84 13.44
C GLY A 577 -28.24 -16.15 13.46
N VAL A 578 -29.05 -15.36 14.16
CA VAL A 578 -30.51 -15.56 14.32
C VAL A 578 -31.29 -14.28 14.04
N ALA A 579 -30.90 -13.18 14.66
CA ALA A 579 -31.44 -11.85 14.47
C ALA A 579 -30.62 -11.07 13.42
N LEU A 580 -31.24 -10.03 12.86
CA LEU A 580 -30.61 -9.09 11.95
C LEU A 580 -30.89 -7.66 12.42
N GLU A 581 -29.82 -6.93 12.73
CA GLU A 581 -29.84 -5.51 13.07
C GLU A 581 -29.45 -4.68 11.85
N LEU A 582 -30.28 -3.71 11.51
CA LEU A 582 -30.05 -2.76 10.43
C LEU A 582 -30.16 -1.33 10.96
N VAL A 583 -29.37 -0.42 10.38
CA VAL A 583 -29.67 1.01 10.44
C VAL A 583 -29.63 1.56 9.02
N LEU A 584 -30.78 2.07 8.59
CA LEU A 584 -31.00 2.59 7.24
C LEU A 584 -31.21 4.10 7.28
N HIS A 585 -30.71 4.79 6.27
CA HIS A 585 -30.87 6.23 6.08
C HIS A 585 -31.45 6.51 4.69
N PRO A 586 -32.36 7.50 4.53
CA PRO A 586 -32.76 7.95 3.21
C PRO A 586 -31.58 8.63 2.51
N GLY A 587 -31.41 8.36 1.21
CA GLY A 587 -30.34 8.97 0.42
C GLY A 587 -30.52 10.47 0.13
N ALA A 588 -31.76 10.95 0.14
CA ALA A 588 -32.07 12.36 -0.06
C ALA A 588 -33.13 12.83 0.94
N GLY A 589 -34.38 12.42 0.76
CA GLY A 589 -35.50 12.76 1.63
C GLY A 589 -36.33 11.53 1.97
N ASP A 590 -37.36 11.75 2.77
CA ASP A 590 -38.22 10.68 3.27
C ASP A 590 -38.82 9.87 2.10
N ILE A 591 -38.73 8.55 2.19
CA ILE A 591 -39.12 7.65 1.12
C ILE A 591 -39.62 6.31 1.65
N GLN A 592 -40.59 5.73 0.95
CA GLN A 592 -40.95 4.32 1.11
C GLN A 592 -40.09 3.50 0.14
N SER A 593 -39.26 2.61 0.66
CA SER A 593 -38.38 1.79 -0.17
C SER A 593 -38.52 0.31 0.16
N GLN A 594 -38.24 -0.53 -0.83
CA GLN A 594 -38.21 -1.98 -0.62
C GLN A 594 -36.81 -2.43 -0.22
N ILE A 595 -36.76 -3.31 0.78
CA ILE A 595 -35.56 -4.06 1.13
C ILE A 595 -35.84 -5.56 0.97
N SER A 596 -34.81 -6.32 0.60
CA SER A 596 -34.89 -7.77 0.49
C SER A 596 -34.00 -8.44 1.53
N LEU A 597 -34.58 -9.37 2.28
CA LEU A 597 -33.89 -10.22 3.23
C LEU A 597 -33.65 -11.60 2.62
N ASP A 598 -32.53 -12.22 2.98
CA ASP A 598 -32.17 -13.59 2.59
C ASP A 598 -31.56 -14.32 3.81
N ARG A 599 -31.37 -15.64 3.69
CA ARG A 599 -30.89 -16.53 4.76
C ARG A 599 -31.76 -16.53 6.02
N LEU A 600 -33.06 -16.26 5.86
CA LEU A 600 -34.05 -16.48 6.92
C LEU A 600 -34.37 -17.98 7.02
N VAL A 601 -34.87 -18.42 8.17
CA VAL A 601 -35.36 -19.80 8.35
C VAL A 601 -36.65 -19.96 7.53
N PRO A 602 -36.70 -20.89 6.55
CA PRO A 602 -37.87 -21.05 5.68
C PRO A 602 -39.18 -21.27 6.45
N GLY A 603 -40.23 -20.51 6.09
CA GLY A 603 -41.56 -20.61 6.71
C GLY A 603 -41.66 -20.08 8.13
N ARG A 604 -40.56 -19.57 8.72
CA ARG A 604 -40.56 -19.02 10.08
C ARG A 604 -41.13 -17.60 10.09
N SER A 605 -41.88 -17.27 11.14
CA SER A 605 -42.38 -15.92 11.38
C SER A 605 -41.32 -15.06 12.07
N TYR A 606 -41.25 -13.80 11.66
CA TYR A 606 -40.33 -12.78 12.16
C TYR A 606 -41.10 -11.53 12.58
N ARG A 607 -40.48 -10.74 13.46
CA ARG A 607 -40.98 -9.47 13.98
C ARG A 607 -39.91 -8.41 13.90
N ILE A 608 -40.30 -7.21 13.50
CA ILE A 608 -39.47 -6.01 13.58
C ILE A 608 -39.72 -5.37 14.94
N ILE A 609 -38.70 -5.25 15.80
CA ILE A 609 -38.88 -4.81 17.19
C ILE A 609 -39.44 -3.37 17.26
N GLU A 610 -38.97 -2.49 16.39
CA GLU A 610 -39.25 -1.05 16.44
C GLU A 610 -40.67 -0.70 15.98
N THR A 611 -41.27 -1.48 15.09
CA THR A 611 -42.63 -1.26 14.56
C THR A 611 -43.67 -2.28 15.04
N ASP A 612 -43.21 -3.39 15.64
CA ASP A 612 -44.00 -4.60 15.97
C ASP A 612 -44.61 -5.31 14.74
N ASP A 613 -44.23 -4.89 13.52
CA ASP A 613 -44.68 -5.52 12.29
C ASP A 613 -44.17 -6.96 12.20
N ARG A 614 -45.00 -7.82 11.60
CA ARG A 614 -44.71 -9.25 11.44
C ARG A 614 -44.76 -9.66 9.99
N PHE A 615 -43.88 -10.59 9.64
CA PHE A 615 -43.86 -11.22 8.33
C PHE A 615 -43.40 -12.68 8.46
N THR A 616 -43.67 -13.47 7.43
CA THR A 616 -43.22 -14.86 7.36
C THR A 616 -42.21 -14.99 6.23
N ALA A 617 -41.08 -15.64 6.52
CA ALA A 617 -40.08 -15.92 5.50
C ALA A 617 -40.64 -16.90 4.46
N GLY A 618 -40.34 -16.64 3.18
CA GLY A 618 -40.61 -17.55 2.09
C GLY A 618 -39.93 -18.90 2.29
N MET A 619 -40.40 -19.92 1.58
CA MET A 619 -39.79 -21.26 1.62
C MET A 619 -38.38 -21.31 1.03
N ASP A 620 -37.99 -20.28 0.29
CA ASP A 620 -36.64 -20.03 -0.22
C ASP A 620 -35.73 -19.30 0.78
N GLY A 621 -36.23 -19.01 2.01
CA GLY A 621 -35.49 -18.28 3.03
C GLY A 621 -35.44 -16.77 2.80
N LYS A 622 -36.30 -16.23 1.92
CA LYS A 622 -36.31 -14.81 1.55
C LYS A 622 -37.54 -14.08 2.05
N ALA A 623 -37.43 -12.77 2.21
CA ALA A 623 -38.56 -11.89 2.46
C ALA A 623 -38.34 -10.53 1.79
N ARG A 624 -39.42 -9.84 1.44
CA ARG A 624 -39.38 -8.45 0.99
C ARG A 624 -40.22 -7.60 1.92
N LEU A 625 -39.67 -6.47 2.33
CA LEU A 625 -40.30 -5.53 3.24
C LEU A 625 -40.34 -4.16 2.60
N THR A 626 -41.45 -3.45 2.76
CA THR A 626 -41.54 -2.02 2.46
C THR A 626 -41.27 -1.27 3.75
N VAL A 627 -40.26 -0.40 3.75
CA VAL A 627 -39.84 0.36 4.93
C VAL A 627 -40.00 1.84 4.66
N ALA A 628 -40.59 2.54 5.63
CA ALA A 628 -40.64 3.98 5.69
C ALA A 628 -39.30 4.53 6.20
N LEU A 629 -38.52 5.17 5.34
CA LEU A 629 -37.27 5.82 5.72
C LEU A 629 -37.54 7.31 5.99
N ALA A 630 -37.38 7.72 7.24
CA ALA A 630 -37.46 9.11 7.67
C ALA A 630 -36.32 9.40 8.65
N GLY A 631 -35.20 9.91 8.12
CA GLY A 631 -33.93 10.00 8.85
C GLY A 631 -33.38 8.62 9.26
N ARG A 632 -32.72 8.55 10.42
CA ARG A 632 -32.11 7.33 10.95
C ARG A 632 -33.19 6.30 11.32
N THR A 633 -33.25 5.20 10.58
CA THR A 633 -34.28 4.16 10.71
C THR A 633 -33.66 2.83 11.18
N PRO A 634 -33.64 2.54 12.49
CA PRO A 634 -33.19 1.25 13.00
C PRO A 634 -34.25 0.16 12.79
N LEU A 635 -33.81 -1.05 12.43
CA LEU A 635 -34.66 -2.24 12.32
C LEU A 635 -33.96 -3.44 12.96
N THR A 636 -34.60 -4.05 13.94
CA THR A 636 -34.14 -5.28 14.58
C THR A 636 -35.13 -6.39 14.26
N ILE A 637 -34.73 -7.29 13.37
CA ILE A 637 -35.55 -8.39 12.87
C ILE A 637 -35.21 -9.64 13.69
N VAL A 638 -36.20 -10.14 14.44
CA VAL A 638 -36.06 -11.32 15.31
C VAL A 638 -37.10 -12.39 14.96
N PRO A 639 -36.77 -13.69 15.10
CA PRO A 639 -37.77 -14.73 14.95
C PRO A 639 -38.82 -14.64 16.05
N VAL A 640 -40.08 -14.93 15.71
CA VAL A 640 -41.15 -15.15 16.69
C VAL A 640 -41.01 -16.57 17.24
N ALA A 641 -41.18 -16.70 18.56
CA ALA A 641 -41.14 -17.98 19.26
C ALA A 641 -42.32 -18.90 18.89
#